data_AF-A0A524CWI1-F1
#
_entry.id   AF-A0A524CWI1-F1
#
_cell.length_a   1.000
_cell.length_b   1.000
_cell.length_c   1.000
_cell.angle_alpha   90.00
_cell.angle_beta   90.00
_cell.angle_gamma   90.00
#
_symmetry.space_group_name_H-M   'P 1'
#
loop_
_entity.id
_entity.type
_entity.pdbx_description
1 polymer ?
#
loop_
_entity_poly.entity_id
_entity_poly.type
_entity_poly.pdbx_seq_one_letter_code
_entity_poly.pdbx_strand_id
1 'polypeptide(L)'
;MISGIKRKSTAMESAFRYFQTVDLIISHFKREADKEKIFEILDETFTLKDLLISTAAIHIYHNLGIRVEQAIDMKEGTVEFSRKQEILEKQIIFEEVKYLLKDSFESEMDIFMRIIELENRFINLLIDLRDSNISENQKQEKLNEIDQFLEKELLKFILEYKIFYFYDLIGDLIGYTNEVKKDILDVSGDFKDLSIELEKRLKQEEKEDKYIELSTLNRIIEKIKTNFEFKSYQELKMQAMPVRMIKKEIINHDLERFPISIPGLMAFKEANRLKERLIKKIEENLEKKIDYQHFEEEIFSFMKKEIIEQLNTNPNDFIYFLQNLNEENFEEIIYTLHKYGIFNILELINIDNDLAKKVKENMIRYNIKKFDIIQLNDRKKNILIKTKKVLNEIRKSNLQQLEGINDEIIDLKKIIKEEKNNHLELWKLIENKTGSDYIEIKEFIRKKEIVDKIFLENLGIMNYSQILLLLDFENIINNLVKDSFFYILSKILRQLSRIIEAFLKITNEKTLYLLAFKKMYNTTESEDWVWIKLEELIIQRLIKRQSELVVLFNAYDRPFLINGFILARLTESSLEKARKILENKISPIYEDIKPIKLKKDLISPISYCLAYDLIKRFENYEELRKENVLKIMEEKVEQKEKIKKEIRRNQEKSTFNWIERKITSSLMRINSPGINPNQLYWTEKDTKITSDNIKLHSELNGDTFDLFVEYF
;
A
#
# COMPACT_ATOMS: atom_id res chain seq x y z
N MET A 1 -22.98 -20.98 22.26
CA MET A 1 -22.99 -19.59 21.76
C MET A 1 -21.68 -18.93 22.14
N ILE A 2 -20.72 -18.89 21.21
CA ILE A 2 -19.42 -18.24 21.41
C ILE A 2 -19.45 -16.99 20.54
N SER A 3 -19.37 -15.83 21.18
CA SER A 3 -19.40 -14.50 20.57
C SER A 3 -18.14 -14.25 19.74
N GLY A 4 -18.26 -14.35 18.41
CA GLY A 4 -17.21 -14.08 17.43
C GLY A 4 -16.93 -12.59 17.18
N ILE A 5 -16.78 -11.77 18.23
CA ILE A 5 -16.64 -10.30 18.09
C ILE A 5 -15.17 -9.86 17.90
N LYS A 6 -14.16 -10.70 18.20
CA LYS A 6 -12.74 -10.30 18.14
C LYS A 6 -12.06 -10.35 16.76
N ARG A 7 -12.76 -10.66 15.66
CA ARG A 7 -12.15 -10.66 14.30
C ARG A 7 -12.44 -9.40 13.48
N LYS A 8 -13.43 -8.59 13.86
CA LYS A 8 -13.85 -7.42 13.07
C LYS A 8 -12.92 -6.21 13.31
N SER A 9 -12.59 -5.91 14.57
CA SER A 9 -11.72 -4.78 14.91
C SER A 9 -10.29 -4.93 14.38
N THR A 10 -9.65 -6.09 14.55
CA THR A 10 -8.27 -6.31 14.06
C THR A 10 -8.20 -6.34 12.53
N ALA A 11 -9.26 -6.83 11.86
CA ALA A 11 -9.36 -6.77 10.40
C ALA A 11 -9.58 -5.35 9.90
N MET A 12 -10.43 -4.55 10.57
CA MET A 12 -10.63 -3.12 10.27
C MET A 12 -9.39 -2.28 10.57
N GLU A 13 -8.68 -2.52 11.68
CA GLU A 13 -7.42 -1.85 12.03
C GLU A 13 -6.32 -2.18 11.01
N SER A 14 -6.26 -3.44 10.56
CA SER A 14 -5.40 -3.81 9.44
C SER A 14 -5.89 -3.19 8.13
N ALA A 15 -7.20 -3.05 7.91
CA ALA A 15 -7.73 -2.46 6.69
C ALA A 15 -7.41 -0.97 6.61
N PHE A 16 -7.57 -0.27 7.73
CA PHE A 16 -7.29 1.15 7.94
C PHE A 16 -5.81 1.50 7.68
N ARG A 17 -4.87 0.58 7.93
CA ARG A 17 -3.42 0.76 7.75
C ARG A 17 -2.81 0.12 6.49
N TYR A 18 -3.55 -0.72 5.75
CA TYR A 18 -2.96 -1.50 4.64
C TYR A 18 -3.71 -1.40 3.30
N PHE A 19 -4.94 -0.88 3.26
CA PHE A 19 -5.71 -0.79 2.01
C PHE A 19 -5.90 0.64 1.49
N GLN A 20 -5.32 1.66 2.14
CA GLN A 20 -5.32 3.00 1.58
C GLN A 20 -4.35 3.06 0.40
N THR A 21 -4.75 3.69 -0.71
CA THR A 21 -3.87 3.88 -1.88
C THR A 21 -2.57 4.59 -1.49
N VAL A 22 -2.63 5.47 -0.49
CA VAL A 22 -1.46 6.12 0.11
C VAL A 22 -0.48 5.08 0.69
N ASP A 23 -0.97 4.10 1.44
CA ASP A 23 -0.14 3.03 2.02
C ASP A 23 0.46 2.11 0.95
N LEU A 24 -0.24 1.91 -0.17
CA LEU A 24 0.29 1.16 -1.32
C LEU A 24 1.46 1.89 -1.98
N ILE A 25 1.36 3.21 -2.18
CA ILE A 25 2.47 4.05 -2.67
C ILE A 25 3.64 3.97 -1.70
N ILE A 26 3.38 4.13 -0.40
CA ILE A 26 4.38 4.03 0.67
C ILE A 26 5.03 2.63 0.70
N SER A 27 4.28 1.57 0.42
CA SER A 27 4.81 0.20 0.44
C SER A 27 5.88 -0.06 -0.63
N HIS A 28 5.81 0.64 -1.76
CA HIS A 28 6.83 0.57 -2.81
C HIS A 28 8.17 1.14 -2.32
N PHE A 29 8.14 2.16 -1.46
CA PHE A 29 9.35 2.69 -0.82
C PHE A 29 9.94 1.73 0.22
N LYS A 30 9.15 0.79 0.76
CA LYS A 30 9.64 -0.19 1.74
C LYS A 30 10.32 -1.41 1.09
N ARG A 31 10.10 -1.67 -0.21
CA ARG A 31 10.55 -2.90 -0.91
C ARG A 31 11.70 -2.60 -1.88
N GLU A 32 12.85 -3.24 -1.67
CA GLU A 32 14.03 -3.05 -2.54
C GLU A 32 13.77 -3.39 -4.01
N ALA A 33 13.03 -4.46 -4.30
CA ALA A 33 12.70 -4.87 -5.67
C ALA A 33 11.83 -3.84 -6.44
N ASP A 34 11.04 -3.04 -5.72
CA ASP A 34 10.25 -1.96 -6.33
C ASP A 34 11.11 -0.69 -6.51
N LYS A 35 12.07 -0.44 -5.61
CA LYS A 35 13.07 0.65 -5.73
C LYS A 35 13.85 0.55 -7.04
N GLU A 36 14.33 -0.63 -7.41
CA GLU A 36 15.05 -0.83 -8.68
C GLU A 36 14.23 -0.40 -9.90
N LYS A 37 12.94 -0.75 -9.94
CA LYS A 37 12.04 -0.37 -11.04
C LYS A 37 11.76 1.13 -11.10
N ILE A 38 11.73 1.79 -9.95
CA ILE A 38 11.56 3.25 -9.84
C ILE A 38 12.76 3.97 -10.45
N PHE A 39 13.96 3.48 -10.18
CA PHE A 39 15.19 4.02 -10.74
C PHE A 39 15.38 3.72 -12.23
N GLU A 40 14.68 2.74 -12.82
CA GLU A 40 14.68 2.55 -14.28
C GLU A 40 14.03 3.72 -15.05
N ILE A 41 13.14 4.49 -14.41
CA ILE A 41 12.43 5.61 -15.05
C ILE A 41 13.19 6.94 -14.87
N LEU A 42 14.02 7.02 -13.82
CA LEU A 42 14.68 8.25 -13.38
C LEU A 42 16.16 8.24 -13.81
N ASP A 43 16.68 9.38 -14.25
CA ASP A 43 18.12 9.55 -14.48
C ASP A 43 18.90 9.50 -13.14
N GLU A 44 20.24 9.43 -13.18
CA GLU A 44 21.12 9.34 -11.99
C GLU A 44 20.91 10.43 -10.92
N THR A 45 20.20 11.52 -11.24
CA THR A 45 19.83 12.57 -10.28
C THR A 45 18.39 13.04 -10.47
N PHE A 46 17.53 12.78 -9.48
CA PHE A 46 16.10 13.11 -9.49
C PHE A 46 15.68 13.88 -8.23
N THR A 47 14.53 14.55 -8.29
CA THR A 47 13.93 15.21 -7.12
C THR A 47 13.02 14.28 -6.34
N LEU A 48 12.71 14.59 -5.07
CA LEU A 48 11.72 13.80 -4.31
C LEU A 48 10.34 13.82 -4.98
N LYS A 49 9.99 14.94 -5.63
CA LYS A 49 8.76 15.08 -6.40
C LYS A 49 8.70 14.09 -7.57
N ASP A 50 9.77 13.99 -8.36
CA ASP A 50 9.84 13.04 -9.47
C ASP A 50 9.82 11.60 -8.95
N LEU A 51 10.45 11.31 -7.81
CA LEU A 51 10.43 9.98 -7.19
C LEU A 51 9.01 9.54 -6.78
N LEU A 52 8.23 10.43 -6.16
CA LEU A 52 6.83 10.19 -5.77
C LEU A 52 5.91 9.99 -7.00
N ILE A 53 6.16 10.73 -8.08
CA ILE A 53 5.39 10.58 -9.32
C ILE A 53 5.77 9.28 -10.05
N SER A 54 7.04 8.91 -10.08
CA SER A 54 7.53 7.65 -10.67
C SER A 54 6.98 6.43 -9.97
N THR A 55 6.86 6.46 -8.64
CA THR A 55 6.19 5.40 -7.87
C THR A 55 4.73 5.25 -8.26
N ALA A 56 4.00 6.35 -8.40
CA ALA A 56 2.62 6.33 -8.88
C ALA A 56 2.52 5.76 -10.31
N ALA A 57 3.41 6.16 -11.21
CA ALA A 57 3.42 5.67 -12.59
C ALA A 57 3.66 4.16 -12.65
N ILE A 58 4.58 3.63 -11.85
CA ILE A 58 4.85 2.18 -11.73
C ILE A 58 3.64 1.47 -11.15
N HIS A 59 3.02 2.03 -10.12
CA HIS A 59 1.83 1.43 -9.53
C HIS A 59 0.69 1.33 -10.55
N ILE A 60 0.44 2.41 -11.30
CA ILE A 60 -0.58 2.47 -12.37
C ILE A 60 -0.26 1.44 -13.48
N TYR A 61 1.00 1.32 -13.88
CA TYR A 61 1.38 0.41 -14.96
C TYR A 61 1.40 -1.07 -14.51
N HIS A 62 2.15 -1.41 -13.46
CA HIS A 62 2.40 -2.80 -13.06
C HIS A 62 1.27 -3.39 -12.22
N ASN A 63 0.76 -2.64 -11.23
CA ASN A 63 -0.23 -3.18 -10.31
C ASN A 63 -1.66 -2.99 -10.82
N LEU A 64 -1.97 -1.83 -11.41
CA LEU A 64 -3.31 -1.58 -11.98
C LEU A 64 -3.44 -2.08 -13.42
N GLY A 65 -2.33 -2.39 -14.09
CA GLY A 65 -2.33 -2.92 -15.46
C GLY A 65 -2.76 -1.91 -16.52
N ILE A 66 -2.68 -0.61 -16.23
CA ILE A 66 -3.13 0.44 -17.16
C ILE A 66 -2.06 0.66 -18.23
N ARG A 67 -2.50 0.68 -19.49
CA ARG A 67 -1.66 0.87 -20.68
C ARG A 67 -2.10 2.16 -21.39
N VAL A 68 -1.15 2.84 -22.02
CA VAL A 68 -1.35 4.16 -22.67
C VAL A 68 -1.01 4.15 -24.15
N GLU A 69 -0.49 3.03 -24.63
CA GLU A 69 -0.27 2.78 -26.04
C GLU A 69 -0.82 1.40 -26.39
N GLN A 70 -1.44 1.29 -27.56
CA GLN A 70 -1.76 -0.03 -28.08
C GLN A 70 -0.44 -0.75 -28.31
N ALA A 71 -0.37 -2.05 -28.01
CA ALA A 71 0.75 -2.88 -28.45
C ALA A 71 0.73 -2.92 -30.00
N ILE A 72 1.39 -1.94 -30.61
CA ILE A 72 1.56 -1.83 -32.05
C ILE A 72 2.62 -2.87 -32.41
N ASP A 73 2.20 -3.81 -33.25
CA ASP A 73 3.03 -4.81 -33.93
C ASP A 73 3.78 -5.82 -33.06
N MET A 74 3.14 -6.98 -32.83
CA MET A 74 3.84 -8.25 -32.54
C MET A 74 4.79 -8.70 -33.68
N LYS A 75 4.90 -7.93 -34.78
CA LYS A 75 5.75 -8.26 -35.93
C LYS A 75 7.25 -8.14 -35.61
N GLU A 76 7.63 -7.39 -34.56
CA GLU A 76 9.02 -7.25 -34.08
C GLU A 76 9.16 -7.63 -32.59
N GLY A 77 8.54 -8.73 -32.16
CA GLY A 77 8.52 -9.23 -30.79
C GLY A 77 9.88 -9.68 -30.22
N THR A 78 10.84 -8.77 -30.16
CA THR A 78 12.10 -8.92 -29.43
C THR A 78 11.90 -8.45 -27.98
N VAL A 79 12.67 -9.04 -27.06
CA VAL A 79 12.66 -8.66 -25.63
C VAL A 79 13.06 -7.17 -25.47
N GLU A 80 13.97 -6.67 -26.30
CA GLU A 80 14.40 -5.26 -26.28
C GLU A 80 13.30 -4.29 -26.69
N PHE A 81 12.51 -4.60 -27.72
CA PHE A 81 11.39 -3.76 -28.14
C PHE A 81 10.32 -3.68 -27.03
N SER A 82 10.01 -4.82 -26.41
CA SER A 82 9.04 -4.88 -25.30
C SER A 82 9.50 -4.04 -24.11
N ARG A 83 10.81 -4.07 -23.79
CA ARG A 83 11.38 -3.25 -22.71
C ARG A 83 11.34 -1.76 -23.04
N LYS A 84 11.66 -1.37 -24.28
CA LYS A 84 11.59 0.03 -24.72
C LYS A 84 10.15 0.56 -24.67
N GLN A 85 9.19 -0.23 -25.13
CA GLN A 85 7.78 0.13 -25.07
C GLN A 85 7.30 0.27 -23.62
N GLU A 86 7.66 -0.66 -22.74
CA GLU A 86 7.34 -0.56 -21.32
C GLU A 86 7.86 0.74 -20.69
N ILE A 87 9.11 1.13 -20.98
CA ILE A 87 9.70 2.37 -20.49
C ILE A 87 8.95 3.59 -21.03
N LEU A 88 8.64 3.62 -22.33
CA LEU A 88 7.88 4.70 -22.96
C LEU A 88 6.49 4.87 -22.35
N GLU A 89 5.76 3.77 -22.14
CA GLU A 89 4.42 3.81 -21.53
C GLU A 89 4.48 4.33 -20.09
N LYS A 90 5.47 3.91 -19.29
CA LYS A 90 5.70 4.43 -17.94
C LYS A 90 6.02 5.92 -17.95
N GLN A 91 6.83 6.39 -18.90
CA GLN A 91 7.17 7.81 -19.06
C GLN A 91 5.94 8.66 -19.43
N ILE A 92 5.07 8.15 -20.31
CA ILE A 92 3.81 8.83 -20.65
C ILE A 92 2.90 8.93 -19.40
N ILE A 93 2.76 7.86 -18.63
CA ILE A 93 1.97 7.88 -17.39
C ILE A 93 2.58 8.85 -16.37
N PHE A 94 3.91 8.87 -16.25
CA PHE A 94 4.63 9.82 -15.39
C PHE A 94 4.29 11.27 -15.75
N GLU A 95 4.37 11.64 -17.03
CA GLU A 95 4.03 12.99 -17.50
C GLU A 95 2.53 13.31 -17.32
N GLU A 96 1.63 12.33 -17.50
CA GLU A 96 0.20 12.50 -17.21
C GLU A 96 -0.05 12.82 -15.73
N VAL A 97 0.55 12.04 -14.82
CA VAL A 97 0.40 12.25 -13.37
C VAL A 97 1.00 13.59 -12.98
N LYS A 98 2.20 13.93 -13.49
CA LYS A 98 2.86 15.22 -13.25
C LYS A 98 2.00 16.39 -13.71
N TYR A 99 1.39 16.29 -14.89
CA TYR A 99 0.49 17.30 -15.45
C TYR A 99 -0.78 17.50 -14.62
N LEU A 100 -1.35 16.42 -14.07
CA LEU A 100 -2.54 16.47 -13.22
C LEU A 100 -2.23 16.99 -11.82
N LEU A 101 -1.05 16.66 -11.28
CA LEU A 101 -0.64 17.01 -9.93
C LEU A 101 -0.18 18.47 -9.80
N LYS A 102 0.57 19.02 -10.75
CA LYS A 102 1.04 20.42 -10.75
C LYS A 102 1.77 20.81 -9.44
N ASP A 103 1.18 21.73 -8.69
CA ASP A 103 1.61 22.37 -7.44
C ASP A 103 0.93 21.76 -6.20
N SER A 104 0.40 20.54 -6.32
CA SER A 104 -0.42 19.95 -5.28
C SER A 104 0.38 19.55 -4.04
N PHE A 105 1.64 19.10 -4.18
CA PHE A 105 2.47 18.76 -3.01
C PHE A 105 2.75 20.01 -2.16
N GLU A 106 3.13 21.11 -2.82
CA GLU A 106 3.41 22.39 -2.19
C GLU A 106 2.15 22.93 -1.48
N SER A 107 0.98 22.79 -2.14
CA SER A 107 -0.31 23.14 -1.54
C SER A 107 -0.62 22.28 -0.31
N GLU A 108 -0.49 20.95 -0.39
CA GLU A 108 -0.78 20.03 0.73
C GLU A 108 0.14 20.27 1.93
N MET A 109 1.41 20.59 1.69
CA MET A 109 2.37 20.95 2.73
C MET A 109 2.00 22.26 3.42
N ASP A 110 1.65 23.31 2.67
CA ASP A 110 1.20 24.57 3.25
C ASP A 110 -0.10 24.41 4.05
N ILE A 111 -1.05 23.60 3.57
CA ILE A 111 -2.28 23.27 4.30
C ILE A 111 -1.94 22.61 5.64
N PHE A 112 -1.07 21.60 5.61
CA PHE A 112 -0.67 20.90 6.82
C PHE A 112 0.06 21.82 7.81
N MET A 113 0.92 22.71 7.33
CA MET A 113 1.57 23.74 8.17
C MET A 113 0.56 24.71 8.79
N ARG A 114 -0.47 25.12 8.06
CA ARG A 114 -1.54 25.99 8.58
C ARG A 114 -2.39 25.31 9.66
N ILE A 115 -2.69 24.01 9.48
CA ILE A 115 -3.37 23.20 10.50
C ILE A 115 -2.51 23.16 11.77
N ILE A 116 -1.22 22.88 11.64
CA ILE A 116 -0.29 22.86 12.79
C ILE A 116 -0.22 24.24 13.48
N GLU A 117 -0.20 25.34 12.72
CA GLU A 117 -0.21 26.70 13.28
C GLU A 117 -1.48 26.94 14.10
N LEU A 118 -2.65 26.55 13.57
CA LEU A 118 -3.92 26.66 14.27
C LEU A 118 -3.94 25.82 15.55
N GLU A 119 -3.51 24.55 15.48
CA GLU A 119 -3.41 23.66 16.63
C GLU A 119 -2.51 24.28 17.71
N ASN A 120 -1.35 24.83 17.33
CA ASN A 120 -0.44 25.50 18.25
C ASN A 120 -1.08 26.73 18.93
N ARG A 121 -1.93 27.50 18.21
CA ARG A 121 -2.68 28.63 18.78
C ARG A 121 -3.68 28.15 19.82
N PHE A 122 -4.44 27.09 19.54
CA PHE A 122 -5.36 26.48 20.51
C PHE A 122 -4.62 25.90 21.72
N ILE A 123 -3.51 25.19 21.51
CA ILE A 123 -2.69 24.65 22.60
C ILE A 123 -2.20 25.77 23.51
N ASN A 124 -1.67 26.86 22.95
CA ASN A 124 -1.22 28.01 23.75
C ASN A 124 -2.38 28.62 24.54
N LEU A 125 -3.56 28.82 23.92
CA LEU A 125 -4.76 29.29 24.61
C LEU A 125 -5.15 28.36 25.78
N LEU A 126 -5.12 27.04 25.59
CA LEU A 126 -5.50 26.08 26.61
C LEU A 126 -4.48 26.00 27.77
N ILE A 127 -3.18 26.13 27.49
CA ILE A 127 -2.14 26.24 28.54
C ILE A 127 -2.44 27.48 29.39
N ASP A 128 -2.61 28.61 28.71
CA ASP A 128 -2.89 29.91 29.31
C ASP A 128 -4.16 29.91 30.18
N LEU A 129 -5.24 29.26 29.72
CA LEU A 129 -6.49 29.11 30.47
C LEU A 129 -6.33 28.27 31.74
N ARG A 130 -5.40 27.31 31.73
CA ARG A 130 -5.20 26.36 32.83
C ARG A 130 -4.17 26.83 33.84
N ASP A 131 -3.37 27.84 33.50
CA ASP A 131 -2.34 28.43 34.38
C ASP A 131 -2.90 29.51 35.35
N SER A 132 -4.23 29.61 35.49
CA SER A 132 -4.97 30.36 36.53
C SER A 132 -4.80 31.89 36.60
N ASN A 133 -3.96 32.51 35.78
CA ASN A 133 -3.64 33.95 35.87
C ASN A 133 -4.31 34.86 34.81
N ILE A 134 -5.33 34.38 34.10
CA ILE A 134 -5.96 35.12 33.00
C ILE A 134 -7.35 35.63 33.38
N SER A 135 -7.59 36.91 33.10
CA SER A 135 -8.92 37.52 33.24
C SER A 135 -9.85 37.10 32.10
N GLU A 136 -11.17 37.08 32.35
CA GLU A 136 -12.17 36.69 31.33
C GLU A 136 -12.09 37.57 30.07
N ASN A 137 -11.69 38.85 30.21
CA ASN A 137 -11.47 39.76 29.08
C ASN A 137 -10.30 39.33 28.19
N GLN A 138 -9.17 38.92 28.78
CA GLN A 138 -7.99 38.44 28.03
C GLN A 138 -8.27 37.09 27.34
N LYS A 139 -9.10 36.24 27.95
CA LYS A 139 -9.60 35.02 27.32
C LYS A 139 -10.44 35.33 26.09
N GLN A 140 -11.37 36.29 26.21
CA GLN A 140 -12.21 36.69 25.08
C GLN A 140 -11.38 37.33 23.96
N GLU A 141 -10.35 38.11 24.29
CA GLU A 141 -9.40 38.66 23.32
C GLU A 141 -8.67 37.56 22.54
N LYS A 142 -8.08 36.57 23.22
CA LYS A 142 -7.38 35.47 22.55
C LYS A 142 -8.31 34.57 21.74
N LEU A 143 -9.54 34.32 22.21
CA LEU A 143 -10.55 33.62 21.42
C LEU A 143 -10.92 34.42 20.17
N ASN A 144 -11.06 35.75 20.29
CA ASN A 144 -11.30 36.62 19.14
C ASN A 144 -10.11 36.63 18.16
N GLU A 145 -8.86 36.53 18.65
CA GLU A 145 -7.68 36.39 17.78
C GLU A 145 -7.69 35.08 16.97
N ILE A 146 -8.03 33.96 17.61
CA ILE A 146 -8.20 32.66 16.92
C ILE A 146 -9.36 32.74 15.93
N ASP A 147 -10.48 33.36 16.34
CA ASP A 147 -11.65 33.55 15.49
C ASP A 147 -11.34 34.39 14.23
N GLN A 148 -10.58 35.48 14.39
CA GLN A 148 -10.12 36.30 13.27
C GLN A 148 -9.13 35.57 12.38
N PHE A 149 -8.21 34.79 12.96
CA PHE A 149 -7.27 33.96 12.22
C PHE A 149 -8.02 32.92 11.38
N LEU A 150 -8.95 32.18 11.98
CA LEU A 150 -9.79 31.20 11.28
C LEU A 150 -10.58 31.83 10.13
N GLU A 151 -11.19 32.99 10.36
CA GLU A 151 -11.94 33.68 9.31
C GLU A 151 -11.04 34.09 8.14
N LYS A 152 -9.85 34.63 8.43
CA LYS A 152 -8.88 34.98 7.40
C LYS A 152 -8.41 33.76 6.61
N GLU A 153 -8.09 32.66 7.29
CA GLU A 153 -7.65 31.43 6.66
C GLU A 153 -8.76 30.80 5.81
N LEU A 154 -9.99 30.68 6.33
CA LEU A 154 -11.13 30.17 5.55
C LEU A 154 -11.37 31.01 4.28
N LEU A 155 -11.32 32.34 4.38
CA LEU A 155 -11.45 33.22 3.22
C LEU A 155 -10.31 33.02 2.22
N LYS A 156 -9.08 32.87 2.70
CA LYS A 156 -7.92 32.59 1.84
C LYS A 156 -8.11 31.29 1.06
N PHE A 157 -8.54 30.21 1.71
CA PHE A 157 -8.84 28.94 1.05
C PHE A 157 -9.98 29.07 0.03
N ILE A 158 -11.04 29.80 0.38
CA ILE A 158 -12.18 30.04 -0.51
C ILE A 158 -11.76 30.73 -1.81
N LEU A 159 -10.81 31.67 -1.72
CA LEU A 159 -10.41 32.54 -2.82
C LEU A 159 -9.23 32.00 -3.64
N GLU A 160 -8.19 31.48 -2.98
CA GLU A 160 -6.88 31.19 -3.59
C GLU A 160 -6.65 29.69 -3.84
N TYR A 161 -7.26 28.80 -3.05
CA TYR A 161 -7.00 27.35 -3.14
C TYR A 161 -7.99 26.63 -4.05
N LYS A 162 -7.58 25.45 -4.53
CA LYS A 162 -8.47 24.53 -5.25
C LYS A 162 -9.58 24.05 -4.30
N ILE A 163 -10.79 23.90 -4.85
CA ILE A 163 -12.01 23.66 -4.07
C ILE A 163 -11.94 22.43 -3.16
N PHE A 164 -11.32 21.35 -3.60
CA PHE A 164 -11.19 20.14 -2.77
C PHE A 164 -10.33 20.35 -1.52
N TYR A 165 -9.35 21.26 -1.54
CA TYR A 165 -8.54 21.57 -0.37
C TYR A 165 -9.31 22.29 0.73
N PHE A 166 -10.32 23.07 0.37
CA PHE A 166 -11.22 23.66 1.36
C PHE A 166 -12.00 22.58 2.12
N TYR A 167 -12.52 21.59 1.40
CA TYR A 167 -13.24 20.48 2.01
C TYR A 167 -12.32 19.60 2.85
N ASP A 168 -11.09 19.35 2.40
CA ASP A 168 -10.08 18.62 3.16
C ASP A 168 -9.70 19.32 4.45
N LEU A 169 -9.46 20.65 4.39
CA LEU A 169 -9.16 21.46 5.56
C LEU A 169 -10.27 21.35 6.60
N ILE A 170 -11.52 21.60 6.21
CA ILE A 170 -12.66 21.53 7.14
C ILE A 170 -12.85 20.10 7.66
N GLY A 171 -12.72 19.10 6.78
CA GLY A 171 -12.82 17.70 7.15
C GLY A 171 -11.80 17.30 8.22
N ASP A 172 -10.57 17.83 8.13
CA ASP A 172 -9.52 17.57 9.10
C ASP A 172 -9.72 18.36 10.41
N LEU A 173 -10.10 19.65 10.33
CA LEU A 173 -10.30 20.50 11.50
C LEU A 173 -11.49 20.06 12.36
N ILE A 174 -12.55 19.51 11.76
CA ILE A 174 -13.75 19.03 12.46
C ILE A 174 -13.68 17.50 12.72
N GLY A 175 -12.64 16.82 12.22
CA GLY A 175 -12.45 15.37 12.42
C GLY A 175 -13.32 14.46 11.52
N TYR A 176 -14.11 15.01 10.61
CA TYR A 176 -14.93 14.25 9.66
C TYR A 176 -14.12 13.32 8.76
N THR A 177 -12.88 13.67 8.41
CA THR A 177 -12.03 12.82 7.56
C THR A 177 -11.85 11.43 8.17
N ASN A 178 -11.53 11.35 9.46
CA ASN A 178 -11.27 10.09 10.14
C ASN A 178 -12.57 9.31 10.39
N GLU A 179 -13.65 10.00 10.72
CA GLU A 179 -14.99 9.41 10.89
C GLU A 179 -15.47 8.76 9.58
N VAL A 180 -15.42 9.50 8.48
CA VAL A 180 -15.85 9.02 7.15
C VAL A 180 -15.01 7.84 6.68
N LYS A 181 -13.68 7.87 6.88
CA LYS A 181 -12.81 6.73 6.54
C LYS A 181 -13.18 5.47 7.33
N LYS A 182 -13.48 5.60 8.63
CA LYS A 182 -13.93 4.48 9.48
C LYS A 182 -15.29 3.95 8.99
N ASP A 183 -16.24 4.83 8.70
CA ASP A 183 -17.57 4.46 8.18
C ASP A 183 -17.50 3.69 6.86
N ILE A 184 -16.63 4.11 5.92
CA ILE A 184 -16.45 3.42 4.62
C ILE A 184 -15.97 1.98 4.83
N LEU A 185 -15.00 1.78 5.72
CA LEU A 185 -14.43 0.46 6.03
C LEU A 185 -15.39 -0.43 6.82
N ASP A 186 -16.20 0.16 7.69
CA ASP A 186 -17.26 -0.54 8.41
C ASP A 186 -18.31 -1.12 7.46
N VAL A 187 -18.78 -0.28 6.51
CA VAL A 187 -19.79 -0.66 5.52
C VAL A 187 -19.28 -1.75 4.57
N SER A 188 -18.00 -1.72 4.19
CA SER A 188 -17.44 -2.71 3.27
C SER A 188 -17.25 -4.11 3.89
N GLY A 189 -17.01 -4.17 5.21
CA GLY A 189 -16.88 -5.41 5.98
C GLY A 189 -18.16 -6.26 6.03
N ASP A 190 -19.32 -5.65 5.80
CA ASP A 190 -20.63 -6.30 5.91
C ASP A 190 -21.22 -6.80 4.57
N PHE A 191 -20.68 -6.38 3.43
CA PHE A 191 -21.18 -6.77 2.11
C PHE A 191 -20.40 -7.94 1.51
N LYS A 192 -20.98 -9.15 1.50
CA LYS A 192 -20.59 -10.21 0.55
C LYS A 192 -21.43 -10.05 -0.72
N ASP A 193 -20.79 -9.75 -1.84
CA ASP A 193 -21.50 -9.60 -3.11
C ASP A 193 -22.03 -10.96 -3.58
N LEU A 194 -23.34 -11.15 -3.46
CA LEU A 194 -24.09 -12.11 -4.28
C LEU A 194 -24.16 -11.56 -5.72
N SER A 195 -24.41 -12.41 -6.72
CA SER A 195 -24.42 -11.98 -8.13
C SER A 195 -25.50 -10.91 -8.40
N ILE A 196 -25.11 -9.63 -8.38
CA ILE A 196 -25.98 -8.50 -8.71
C ILE A 196 -26.16 -8.42 -10.24
N GLU A 197 -27.40 -8.23 -10.69
CA GLU A 197 -27.77 -8.01 -12.09
C GLU A 197 -27.11 -6.77 -12.69
N LEU A 198 -26.73 -6.80 -13.98
CA LEU A 198 -25.95 -5.75 -14.64
C LEU A 198 -26.56 -4.34 -14.52
N GLU A 199 -27.89 -4.22 -14.62
CA GLU A 199 -28.57 -2.92 -14.49
C GLU A 199 -28.39 -2.32 -13.09
N LYS A 200 -28.46 -3.16 -12.05
CA LYS A 200 -28.19 -2.73 -10.67
C LYS A 200 -26.72 -2.36 -10.50
N ARG A 201 -25.80 -3.08 -11.14
CA ARG A 201 -24.36 -2.73 -11.12
C ARG A 201 -24.07 -1.41 -11.84
N LEU A 202 -24.79 -1.08 -12.91
CA LEU A 202 -24.65 0.20 -13.61
C LEU A 202 -25.16 1.37 -12.76
N LYS A 203 -26.26 1.17 -12.01
CA LYS A 203 -26.81 2.16 -11.08
C LYS A 203 -26.01 2.32 -9.78
N GLN A 204 -25.49 1.23 -9.24
CA GLN A 204 -24.73 1.22 -7.99
C GLN A 204 -23.26 1.59 -8.24
N GLU A 205 -22.68 2.37 -7.33
CA GLU A 205 -21.24 2.53 -7.30
C GLU A 205 -20.57 1.23 -6.83
N GLU A 206 -19.34 1.01 -7.29
CA GLU A 206 -18.51 -0.04 -6.72
C GLU A 206 -18.25 0.23 -5.23
N LYS A 207 -17.83 -0.80 -4.50
CA LYS A 207 -17.52 -0.68 -3.09
C LYS A 207 -16.51 0.46 -2.86
N GLU A 208 -16.87 1.35 -1.95
CA GLU A 208 -16.13 2.57 -1.65
C GLU A 208 -14.75 2.30 -1.04
N ASP A 209 -14.55 1.13 -0.43
CA ASP A 209 -13.28 0.68 0.14
C ASP A 209 -12.16 0.48 -0.89
N LYS A 210 -12.50 0.35 -2.18
CA LYS A 210 -11.51 0.33 -3.26
C LYS A 210 -10.97 1.71 -3.62
N TYR A 211 -11.70 2.76 -3.28
CA TYR A 211 -11.41 4.15 -3.66
C TYR A 211 -11.53 5.05 -2.43
N ILE A 212 -10.73 4.77 -1.41
CA ILE A 212 -10.88 5.37 -0.08
C ILE A 212 -10.73 6.88 -0.18
N GLU A 213 -9.70 7.40 -0.87
CA GLU A 213 -9.44 8.84 -0.93
C GLU A 213 -10.51 9.61 -1.72
N LEU A 214 -10.99 9.06 -2.84
CA LEU A 214 -12.07 9.64 -3.64
C LEU A 214 -13.41 9.58 -2.90
N SER A 215 -13.73 8.43 -2.30
CA SER A 215 -14.99 8.24 -1.58
C SER A 215 -15.05 9.09 -0.32
N THR A 216 -13.92 9.23 0.39
CA THR A 216 -13.81 10.12 1.55
C THR A 216 -14.07 11.57 1.13
N LEU A 217 -13.42 12.06 0.05
CA LEU A 217 -13.66 13.42 -0.45
C LEU A 217 -15.13 13.65 -0.81
N ASN A 218 -15.74 12.73 -1.56
CA ASN A 218 -17.14 12.84 -1.97
C ASN A 218 -18.09 12.89 -0.76
N ARG A 219 -17.90 12.01 0.23
CA ARG A 219 -18.72 11.99 1.46
C ARG A 219 -18.50 13.25 2.31
N ILE A 220 -17.26 13.74 2.44
CA ILE A 220 -16.96 14.99 3.13
C ILE A 220 -17.69 16.15 2.46
N ILE A 221 -17.63 16.26 1.13
CA ILE A 221 -18.31 17.32 0.37
C ILE A 221 -19.82 17.33 0.70
N GLU A 222 -20.47 16.17 0.64
CA GLU A 222 -21.91 16.08 0.90
C GLU A 222 -22.26 16.33 2.38
N LYS A 223 -21.45 15.82 3.31
CA LYS A 223 -21.63 16.05 4.76
C LYS A 223 -21.47 17.53 5.11
N ILE A 224 -20.46 18.20 4.58
CA ILE A 224 -20.22 19.63 4.80
C ILE A 224 -21.35 20.47 4.19
N LYS A 225 -21.75 20.23 2.94
CA LYS A 225 -22.87 20.96 2.32
C LYS A 225 -24.17 20.82 3.10
N THR A 226 -24.44 19.60 3.61
CA THR A 226 -25.66 19.31 4.37
C THR A 226 -25.63 19.96 5.74
N ASN A 227 -24.52 19.84 6.47
CA ASN A 227 -24.41 20.34 7.85
C ASN A 227 -24.33 21.86 7.94
N PHE A 228 -23.78 22.53 6.91
CA PHE A 228 -23.63 23.98 6.86
C PHE A 228 -24.56 24.66 5.87
N GLU A 229 -25.53 23.91 5.33
CA GLU A 229 -26.67 24.39 4.54
C GLU A 229 -26.31 25.27 3.32
N PHE A 230 -25.31 24.88 2.52
CA PHE A 230 -24.98 25.57 1.26
C PHE A 230 -25.02 24.62 0.06
N LYS A 231 -25.51 25.10 -1.08
CA LYS A 231 -25.70 24.29 -2.29
C LYS A 231 -24.44 24.22 -3.16
N SER A 232 -23.65 25.28 -3.17
CA SER A 232 -22.48 25.37 -4.04
C SER A 232 -21.33 26.13 -3.40
N TYR A 233 -20.11 25.86 -3.88
CA TYR A 233 -18.92 26.62 -3.46
C TYR A 233 -18.99 28.10 -3.86
N GLN A 234 -19.75 28.46 -4.90
CA GLN A 234 -19.99 29.86 -5.26
C GLN A 234 -20.85 30.58 -4.23
N GLU A 235 -21.77 29.87 -3.59
CA GLU A 235 -22.60 30.40 -2.51
C GLU A 235 -21.76 30.74 -1.27
N LEU A 236 -20.77 29.90 -0.94
CA LEU A 236 -19.77 30.18 0.11
C LEU A 236 -18.97 31.46 -0.14
N LYS A 237 -18.71 31.82 -1.41
CA LYS A 237 -18.02 33.07 -1.75
C LYS A 237 -18.87 34.31 -1.50
N MET A 238 -20.19 34.17 -1.51
CA MET A 238 -21.14 35.28 -1.41
C MET A 238 -21.79 35.40 -0.04
N GLN A 239 -21.95 34.29 0.69
CA GLN A 239 -22.68 34.23 1.96
C GLN A 239 -21.74 34.09 3.15
N ALA A 240 -21.89 34.97 4.14
CA ALA A 240 -21.11 34.92 5.37
C ALA A 240 -21.61 33.88 6.40
N MET A 241 -22.88 33.43 6.30
CA MET A 241 -23.49 32.57 7.32
C MET A 241 -22.87 31.15 7.37
N PRO A 242 -22.71 30.43 6.25
CA PRO A 242 -22.08 29.10 6.28
C PRO A 242 -20.65 29.15 6.83
N VAL A 243 -19.87 30.19 6.47
CA VAL A 243 -18.51 30.40 7.00
C VAL A 243 -18.51 30.59 8.52
N ARG A 244 -19.47 31.34 9.06
CA ARG A 244 -19.63 31.51 10.52
C ARG A 244 -19.99 30.20 11.22
N MET A 245 -20.85 29.38 10.62
CA MET A 245 -21.22 28.07 11.18
C MET A 245 -20.01 27.13 11.20
N ILE A 246 -19.26 27.04 10.10
CA ILE A 246 -18.02 26.25 10.00
C ILE A 246 -17.03 26.67 11.09
N LYS A 247 -16.79 27.99 11.21
CA LYS A 247 -15.87 28.54 12.20
C LYS A 247 -16.26 28.17 13.64
N LYS A 248 -17.55 28.29 13.97
CA LYS A 248 -18.06 27.92 15.30
C LYS A 248 -17.84 26.43 15.60
N GLU A 249 -18.12 25.55 14.65
CA GLU A 249 -17.91 24.11 14.82
C GLU A 249 -16.42 23.76 14.98
N ILE A 250 -15.52 24.37 14.20
CA ILE A 250 -14.07 24.19 14.35
C ILE A 250 -13.64 24.56 15.78
N ILE A 251 -14.05 25.74 16.27
CA ILE A 251 -13.68 26.20 17.62
C ILE A 251 -14.20 25.24 18.69
N ASN A 252 -15.45 24.77 18.58
CA ASN A 252 -16.02 23.84 19.55
C ASN A 252 -15.27 22.51 19.55
N HIS A 253 -15.00 21.95 18.36
CA HIS A 253 -14.32 20.67 18.21
C HIS A 253 -12.88 20.73 18.73
N ASP A 254 -12.10 21.74 18.32
CA ASP A 254 -10.69 21.85 18.71
C ASP A 254 -10.52 22.10 20.22
N LEU A 255 -11.43 22.84 20.86
CA LEU A 255 -11.41 23.02 22.31
C LEU A 255 -11.59 21.71 23.09
N GLU A 256 -12.34 20.75 22.55
CA GLU A 256 -12.61 19.46 23.19
C GLU A 256 -11.57 18.38 22.86
N ARG A 257 -10.85 18.52 21.73
CA ARG A 257 -9.92 17.51 21.22
C ARG A 257 -8.63 17.37 22.04
N PHE A 258 -8.12 18.46 22.64
CA PHE A 258 -6.80 18.46 23.26
C PHE A 258 -6.77 17.86 24.68
N PRO A 259 -5.63 17.28 25.12
CA PRO A 259 -5.48 16.74 26.48
C PRO A 259 -5.81 17.78 27.57
N ILE A 260 -6.29 17.33 28.74
CA ILE A 260 -6.65 18.19 29.89
C ILE A 260 -5.41 18.68 30.67
N SER A 261 -4.33 17.91 30.68
CA SER A 261 -3.12 18.24 31.43
C SER A 261 -2.20 19.20 30.69
N ILE A 262 -1.59 20.17 31.38
CA ILE A 262 -0.56 21.07 30.82
C ILE A 262 0.65 20.28 30.25
N PRO A 263 1.20 19.25 30.94
CA PRO A 263 2.26 18.42 30.37
C PRO A 263 1.87 17.77 29.03
N GLY A 264 0.66 17.23 28.92
CA GLY A 264 0.15 16.67 27.65
C GLY A 264 0.01 17.72 26.54
N LEU A 265 -0.41 18.95 26.87
CA LEU A 265 -0.43 20.07 25.91
C LEU A 265 0.98 20.44 25.43
N MET A 266 1.97 20.44 26.32
CA MET A 266 3.37 20.66 25.95
C MET A 266 3.90 19.53 25.05
N ALA A 267 3.55 18.28 25.34
CA ALA A 267 3.91 17.14 24.49
C ALA A 267 3.31 17.25 23.07
N PHE A 268 2.05 17.70 22.96
CA PHE A 268 1.42 17.99 21.68
C PHE A 268 2.18 19.08 20.92
N LYS A 269 2.58 20.15 21.61
CA LYS A 269 3.37 21.25 21.02
C LYS A 269 4.73 20.76 20.51
N GLU A 270 5.42 19.89 21.24
CA GLU A 270 6.68 19.29 20.77
C GLU A 270 6.48 18.38 19.55
N ALA A 271 5.40 17.59 19.52
CA ALA A 271 5.05 16.81 18.34
C ALA A 271 4.79 17.71 17.11
N ASN A 272 4.09 18.83 17.29
CA ASN A 272 3.87 19.81 16.24
C ASN A 272 5.18 20.44 15.74
N ARG A 273 6.11 20.77 16.64
CA ARG A 273 7.46 21.23 16.25
C ARG A 273 8.24 20.19 15.45
N LEU A 274 8.09 18.91 15.76
CA LEU A 274 8.70 17.84 14.97
C LEU A 274 8.06 17.74 13.58
N LYS A 275 6.72 17.77 13.49
CA LYS A 275 5.98 17.80 12.21
C LYS A 275 6.46 18.97 11.34
N GLU A 276 6.52 20.18 11.87
CA GLU A 276 6.97 21.38 11.14
C GLU A 276 8.40 21.22 10.59
N ARG A 277 9.34 20.74 11.42
CA ARG A 277 10.73 20.55 10.99
C ARG A 277 10.86 19.47 9.93
N LEU A 278 10.10 18.38 10.05
CA LEU A 278 10.10 17.30 9.07
C LEU A 278 9.54 17.78 7.73
N ILE A 279 8.44 18.53 7.75
CA ILE A 279 7.80 19.07 6.54
C ILE A 279 8.74 20.04 5.82
N LYS A 280 9.41 20.95 6.54
CA LYS A 280 10.44 21.82 5.95
C LYS A 280 11.57 21.03 5.30
N LYS A 281 12.06 19.96 5.96
CA LYS A 281 13.07 19.07 5.36
C LYS A 281 12.56 18.38 4.09
N ILE A 282 11.30 17.95 4.05
CA ILE A 282 10.68 17.38 2.85
C ILE A 282 10.60 18.44 1.74
N GLU A 283 10.19 19.67 2.09
CA GLU A 283 9.95 20.77 1.15
C GLU A 283 11.23 21.14 0.42
N GLU A 284 12.33 21.28 1.17
CA GLU A 284 13.65 21.55 0.61
C GLU A 284 14.12 20.49 -0.38
N ASN A 285 13.69 19.24 -0.23
CA ASN A 285 14.09 18.12 -1.07
C ASN A 285 13.10 17.82 -2.21
N LEU A 286 11.96 18.52 -2.29
CA LEU A 286 11.04 18.41 -3.42
C LEU A 286 11.62 18.98 -4.71
N GLU A 287 12.48 19.99 -4.61
CA GLU A 287 13.09 20.66 -5.78
C GLU A 287 14.58 20.32 -5.96
N LYS A 288 15.28 19.94 -4.88
CA LYS A 288 16.69 19.57 -4.93
C LYS A 288 16.85 18.16 -5.50
N LYS A 289 17.93 17.96 -6.25
CA LYS A 289 18.36 16.62 -6.67
C LYS A 289 18.87 15.86 -5.46
N ILE A 290 18.35 14.67 -5.22
CA ILE A 290 18.65 13.85 -4.06
C ILE A 290 19.17 12.47 -4.44
N ASP A 291 20.01 11.91 -3.57
CA ASP A 291 20.17 10.46 -3.45
C ASP A 291 19.14 9.98 -2.41
N TYR A 292 18.21 9.14 -2.85
CA TYR A 292 17.12 8.67 -2.00
C TYR A 292 17.60 7.88 -0.78
N GLN A 293 18.65 7.06 -0.92
CA GLN A 293 19.13 6.27 0.20
C GLN A 293 19.73 7.19 1.27
N HIS A 294 20.55 8.15 0.85
CA HIS A 294 21.11 9.14 1.75
C HIS A 294 20.02 10.00 2.43
N PHE A 295 19.02 10.43 1.66
CA PHE A 295 17.88 11.18 2.17
C PHE A 295 17.08 10.38 3.21
N GLU A 296 16.76 9.11 2.93
CA GLU A 296 16.02 8.23 3.83
C GLU A 296 16.79 8.03 5.15
N GLU A 297 18.10 7.79 5.07
CA GLU A 297 18.97 7.65 6.25
C GLU A 297 19.07 8.94 7.07
N GLU A 298 19.20 10.11 6.41
CA GLU A 298 19.25 11.41 7.08
C GLU A 298 17.96 11.68 7.86
N ILE A 299 16.80 11.49 7.23
CA ILE A 299 15.48 11.72 7.83
C ILE A 299 15.24 10.75 8.98
N PHE A 300 15.54 9.46 8.81
CA PHE A 300 15.36 8.48 9.88
C PHE A 300 16.30 8.73 11.06
N SER A 301 17.55 9.13 10.80
CA SER A 301 18.49 9.50 11.86
C SER A 301 17.99 10.73 12.64
N PHE A 302 17.51 11.75 11.93
CA PHE A 302 16.90 12.95 12.53
C PHE A 302 15.69 12.59 13.41
N MET A 303 14.71 11.87 12.86
CA MET A 303 13.51 11.45 13.60
C MET A 303 13.85 10.56 14.79
N LYS A 304 14.79 9.63 14.63
CA LYS A 304 15.24 8.74 15.71
C LYS A 304 15.81 9.53 16.89
N LYS A 305 16.61 10.55 16.61
CA LYS A 305 17.16 11.42 17.65
C LYS A 305 16.05 12.14 18.42
N GLU A 306 15.13 12.78 17.72
CA GLU A 306 14.04 13.56 18.30
C GLU A 306 13.07 12.68 19.12
N ILE A 307 12.73 11.48 18.63
CA ILE A 307 11.87 10.54 19.35
C ILE A 307 12.54 10.04 20.64
N ILE A 308 13.85 9.75 20.61
CA ILE A 308 14.60 9.32 21.80
C ILE A 308 14.73 10.46 22.81
N GLU A 309 14.96 11.70 22.36
CA GLU A 309 14.98 12.88 23.24
C GLU A 309 13.65 13.05 23.97
N GLN A 310 12.52 12.92 23.25
CA GLN A 310 11.19 13.01 23.85
C GLN A 310 10.88 11.86 24.81
N LEU A 311 11.28 10.62 24.47
CA LEU A 311 11.15 9.45 25.33
C LEU A 311 11.83 9.63 26.70
N ASN A 312 12.94 10.36 26.74
CA ASN A 312 13.72 10.61 27.95
C ASN A 312 13.17 11.72 28.85
N THR A 313 12.12 12.43 28.44
CA THR A 313 11.49 13.48 29.28
C THR A 313 10.55 12.88 30.32
N ASN A 314 9.44 12.28 29.87
CA ASN A 314 8.46 11.58 30.69
C ASN A 314 7.72 10.53 29.85
N PRO A 315 7.73 9.24 30.25
CA PRO A 315 7.08 8.18 29.47
C PRO A 315 5.58 8.36 29.26
N ASN A 316 4.87 8.99 30.21
CA ASN A 316 3.44 9.23 30.03
C ASN A 316 3.17 10.35 29.01
N ASP A 317 4.02 11.38 29.00
CA ASP A 317 3.94 12.48 28.04
C ASP A 317 4.34 12.02 26.63
N PHE A 318 5.21 11.00 26.55
CA PHE A 318 5.56 10.36 25.29
C PHE A 318 4.35 9.73 24.57
N ILE A 319 3.33 9.25 25.30
CA ILE A 319 2.09 8.76 24.68
C ILE A 319 1.37 9.92 24.02
N TYR A 320 1.18 11.04 24.72
CA TYR A 320 0.54 12.24 24.15
C TYR A 320 1.33 12.78 22.96
N PHE A 321 2.66 12.75 23.03
CA PHE A 321 3.53 13.09 21.91
C PHE A 321 3.25 12.20 20.69
N LEU A 322 3.22 10.88 20.85
CA LEU A 322 2.93 9.95 19.75
C LEU A 322 1.49 10.06 19.23
N GLN A 323 0.52 10.28 20.12
CA GLN A 323 -0.88 10.53 19.75
C GLN A 323 -0.98 11.72 18.82
N ASN A 324 -0.33 12.84 19.14
CA ASN A 324 -0.37 14.00 18.26
C ASN A 324 0.47 13.78 17.00
N LEU A 325 1.66 13.17 17.11
CA LEU A 325 2.55 12.93 15.97
C LEU A 325 1.89 12.08 14.88
N ASN A 326 1.19 11.02 15.29
CA ASN A 326 0.53 10.07 14.39
C ASN A 326 -0.98 10.32 14.25
N GLU A 327 -1.54 11.31 14.96
CA GLU A 327 -2.96 11.63 15.06
C GLU A 327 -3.85 10.40 15.32
N GLU A 328 -3.33 9.46 16.10
CA GLU A 328 -4.01 8.25 16.54
C GLU A 328 -4.64 8.46 17.92
N ASN A 329 -5.72 7.73 18.20
CA ASN A 329 -6.30 7.75 19.54
C ASN A 329 -5.42 6.99 20.55
N PHE A 330 -5.74 7.11 21.84
CA PHE A 330 -4.95 6.48 22.90
C PHE A 330 -4.87 4.95 22.74
N GLU A 331 -5.99 4.30 22.42
CA GLU A 331 -6.07 2.85 22.29
C GLU A 331 -5.22 2.32 21.14
N GLU A 332 -5.22 3.02 20.01
CA GLU A 332 -4.42 2.74 18.81
C GLU A 332 -2.91 2.85 19.10
N ILE A 333 -2.49 3.88 19.82
CA ILE A 333 -1.08 4.04 20.23
C ILE A 333 -0.64 2.94 21.18
N ILE A 334 -1.45 2.62 22.20
CA ILE A 334 -1.16 1.51 23.11
C ILE A 334 -1.06 0.18 22.35
N TYR A 335 -1.96 -0.06 21.40
CA TYR A 335 -1.90 -1.23 20.54
C TYR A 335 -0.61 -1.27 19.70
N THR A 336 -0.22 -0.14 19.10
CA THR A 336 1.04 -0.02 18.33
C THR A 336 2.26 -0.32 19.21
N LEU A 337 2.31 0.23 20.43
CA LEU A 337 3.39 -0.03 21.38
C LEU A 337 3.43 -1.51 21.81
N HIS A 338 2.28 -2.13 22.10
CA HIS A 338 2.18 -3.56 22.39
C HIS A 338 2.65 -4.44 21.24
N LYS A 339 2.30 -4.07 19.99
CA LYS A 339 2.74 -4.78 18.77
C LYS A 339 4.27 -4.77 18.65
N TYR A 340 4.93 -3.70 19.10
CA TYR A 340 6.39 -3.59 19.14
C TYR A 340 7.02 -4.16 20.40
N GLY A 341 6.24 -4.77 21.29
CA GLY A 341 6.74 -5.44 22.50
C GLY A 341 6.92 -4.53 23.71
N ILE A 342 6.43 -3.29 23.65
CA ILE A 342 6.41 -2.37 24.79
C ILE A 342 5.08 -2.57 25.54
N PHE A 343 5.05 -3.46 26.53
CA PHE A 343 3.85 -3.73 27.35
C PHE A 343 3.70 -2.80 28.56
N ASN A 344 4.79 -2.15 28.96
CA ASN A 344 4.79 -1.19 30.04
C ASN A 344 5.70 -0.02 29.66
N ILE A 345 5.10 1.16 29.56
CA ILE A 345 5.76 2.37 29.08
C ILE A 345 6.80 2.88 30.08
N LEU A 346 6.66 2.55 31.37
CA LEU A 346 7.67 2.85 32.39
C LEU A 346 8.99 2.09 32.15
N GLU A 347 8.97 1.01 31.37
CA GLU A 347 10.19 0.30 30.99
C GLU A 347 11.04 1.11 30.01
N LEU A 348 10.51 2.18 29.41
CA LEU A 348 11.22 3.07 28.49
C LEU A 348 12.02 4.18 29.19
N ILE A 349 11.94 4.29 30.52
CA ILE A 349 12.62 5.35 31.26
C ILE A 349 14.15 5.23 31.09
N ASN A 350 14.79 6.35 30.76
CA ASN A 350 16.25 6.50 30.63
C ASN A 350 16.90 5.52 29.65
N ILE A 351 16.18 5.11 28.60
CA ILE A 351 16.74 4.27 27.55
C ILE A 351 17.39 5.12 26.46
N ASP A 352 18.64 4.79 26.15
CA ASP A 352 19.34 5.29 24.97
C ASP A 352 19.97 4.14 24.15
N ASN A 353 20.45 4.49 22.95
CA ASN A 353 21.13 3.52 22.08
C ASN A 353 22.44 2.99 22.69
N ASP A 354 23.09 3.77 23.56
CA ASP A 354 24.37 3.40 24.16
C ASP A 354 24.19 2.35 25.27
N LEU A 355 23.15 2.47 26.09
CA LEU A 355 22.73 1.48 27.07
C LEU A 355 22.35 0.18 26.36
N ALA A 356 21.59 0.24 25.26
CA ALA A 356 21.23 -0.94 24.47
C ALA A 356 22.49 -1.65 23.92
N LYS A 357 23.49 -0.91 23.44
CA LYS A 357 24.79 -1.48 23.01
C LYS A 357 25.54 -2.13 24.17
N LYS A 358 25.67 -1.45 25.31
CA LYS A 358 26.33 -2.00 26.52
C LYS A 358 25.66 -3.28 27.02
N VAL A 359 24.33 -3.37 26.94
CA VAL A 359 23.59 -4.59 27.27
C VAL A 359 23.94 -5.72 26.31
N LYS A 360 23.91 -5.48 24.99
CA LYS A 360 24.29 -6.48 23.97
C LYS A 360 25.73 -6.97 24.17
N GLU A 361 26.68 -6.06 24.39
CA GLU A 361 28.09 -6.38 24.65
C GLU A 361 28.28 -7.20 25.93
N ASN A 362 27.62 -6.81 27.03
CA ASN A 362 27.70 -7.57 28.28
C ASN A 362 27.04 -8.93 28.17
N MET A 363 25.94 -9.08 27.43
CA MET A 363 25.33 -10.39 27.18
C MET A 363 26.30 -11.34 26.45
N ILE A 364 27.03 -10.84 25.46
CA ILE A 364 28.08 -11.61 24.77
C ILE A 364 29.22 -11.93 25.73
N ARG A 365 29.73 -10.93 26.47
CA ARG A 365 30.86 -11.08 27.40
C ARG A 365 30.63 -12.12 28.49
N TYR A 366 29.41 -12.19 29.01
CA TYR A 366 29.03 -13.10 30.09
C TYR A 366 28.29 -14.36 29.62
N ASN A 367 28.16 -14.57 28.30
CA ASN A 367 27.45 -15.71 27.70
C ASN A 367 26.01 -15.87 28.24
N ILE A 368 25.29 -14.75 28.38
CA ILE A 368 23.88 -14.73 28.78
C ILE A 368 23.04 -14.70 27.50
N LYS A 369 22.16 -15.70 27.34
CA LYS A 369 21.23 -15.77 26.21
C LYS A 369 19.93 -15.04 26.54
N LYS A 370 19.22 -14.53 25.53
CA LYS A 370 17.86 -13.94 25.68
C LYS A 370 16.92 -14.89 26.42
N PHE A 371 17.02 -16.19 26.15
CA PHE A 371 16.21 -17.23 26.80
C PHE A 371 16.48 -17.34 28.32
N ASP A 372 17.73 -17.12 28.76
CA ASP A 372 18.08 -17.15 30.19
C ASP A 372 17.32 -16.05 30.95
N ILE A 373 17.21 -14.86 30.36
CA ILE A 373 16.47 -13.72 30.94
C ILE A 373 14.96 -13.99 30.94
N ILE A 374 14.41 -14.58 29.87
CA ILE A 374 12.99 -14.97 29.80
C ILE A 374 12.66 -15.98 30.92
N GLN A 375 13.53 -16.96 31.14
CA GLN A 375 13.36 -17.94 32.22
C GLN A 375 13.45 -17.29 33.61
N LEU A 376 14.31 -16.28 33.78
CA LEU A 376 14.38 -15.53 35.04
C LEU A 376 13.10 -14.72 35.30
N ASN A 377 12.53 -14.12 34.26
CA ASN A 377 11.35 -13.26 34.35
C ASN A 377 10.04 -14.05 34.57
N ASP A 378 9.87 -15.21 33.93
CA ASP A 378 8.65 -16.01 34.04
C ASP A 378 8.63 -16.88 35.32
N ARG A 379 7.77 -16.54 36.29
CA ARG A 379 7.61 -17.28 37.55
C ARG A 379 7.30 -18.78 37.37
N LYS A 380 6.67 -19.19 36.26
CA LYS A 380 6.33 -20.60 35.98
C LYS A 380 7.49 -21.36 35.36
N LYS A 381 8.36 -20.69 34.59
CA LYS A 381 9.51 -21.31 33.90
C LYS A 381 10.82 -21.16 34.67
N ASN A 382 10.88 -20.26 35.65
CA ASN A 382 12.06 -20.01 36.46
C ASN A 382 12.49 -21.27 37.22
N ILE A 383 13.63 -21.81 36.81
CA ILE A 383 14.23 -23.04 37.34
C ILE A 383 14.48 -22.89 38.85
N LEU A 384 14.92 -21.72 39.32
CA LEU A 384 15.17 -21.48 40.75
C LEU A 384 13.90 -21.54 41.58
N ILE A 385 12.78 -21.02 41.05
CA ILE A 385 11.49 -21.05 41.76
C ILE A 385 10.95 -22.47 41.79
N LYS A 386 11.06 -23.22 40.69
CA LYS A 386 10.69 -24.65 40.65
C LYS A 386 11.51 -25.46 41.64
N THR A 387 12.84 -25.29 41.64
CA THR A 387 13.74 -25.98 42.57
C THR A 387 13.46 -25.60 44.02
N LYS A 388 13.18 -24.33 44.33
CA LYS A 388 12.76 -23.91 45.68
C LYS A 388 11.42 -24.53 46.11
N LYS A 389 10.44 -24.64 45.20
CA LYS A 389 9.17 -25.32 45.48
C LYS A 389 9.36 -26.81 45.75
N VAL A 390 10.14 -27.48 44.91
CA VAL A 390 10.47 -28.90 45.08
C VAL A 390 11.23 -29.15 46.39
N LEU A 391 12.20 -28.31 46.73
CA LEU A 391 12.89 -28.38 48.02
C LEU A 391 11.93 -28.22 49.21
N ASN A 392 10.98 -27.28 49.12
CA ASN A 392 9.97 -27.09 50.17
C ASN A 392 8.96 -28.26 50.24
N GLU A 393 8.63 -28.90 49.12
CA GLU A 393 7.77 -30.09 49.06
C GLU A 393 8.48 -31.34 49.61
N ILE A 394 9.76 -31.51 49.29
CA ILE A 394 10.61 -32.57 49.86
C ILE A 394 10.71 -32.39 51.38
N ARG A 395 10.87 -31.15 51.87
CA ARG A 395 10.84 -30.86 53.32
C ARG A 395 9.52 -31.27 53.96
N LYS A 396 8.37 -31.03 53.32
CA LYS A 396 7.04 -31.40 53.84
C LYS A 396 6.77 -32.91 53.83
N SER A 397 7.40 -33.67 52.93
CA SER A 397 7.21 -35.11 52.77
C SER A 397 8.23 -35.95 53.56
N ASN A 398 9.45 -35.45 53.77
CA ASN A 398 10.56 -36.17 54.40
C ASN A 398 10.99 -35.58 55.77
N LEU A 399 10.03 -35.18 56.60
CA LEU A 399 10.27 -34.63 57.95
C LEU A 399 11.02 -35.58 58.93
N GLN A 400 11.36 -36.81 58.53
CA GLN A 400 11.96 -37.83 59.43
C GLN A 400 13.35 -38.35 59.02
N GLN A 401 13.98 -37.89 57.92
CA GLN A 401 15.24 -38.49 57.46
C GLN A 401 16.39 -37.52 57.15
N LEU A 402 16.26 -36.23 57.44
CA LEU A 402 17.34 -35.26 57.28
C LEU A 402 17.67 -34.60 58.62
N GLU A 403 18.28 -35.37 59.53
CA GLU A 403 18.92 -34.82 60.72
C GLU A 403 20.13 -33.99 60.29
N GLY A 404 20.09 -32.66 60.53
CA GLY A 404 21.26 -31.79 60.39
C GLY A 404 21.08 -30.48 59.63
N ILE A 405 19.88 -30.10 59.19
CA ILE A 405 19.65 -28.77 58.58
C ILE A 405 18.82 -27.93 59.55
N ASN A 406 19.52 -27.05 60.29
CA ASN A 406 18.92 -26.09 61.21
C ASN A 406 17.92 -25.15 60.51
N ASP A 407 16.92 -24.73 61.28
CA ASP A 407 15.63 -24.12 60.93
C ASP A 407 15.60 -22.79 60.15
N GLU A 408 16.70 -22.34 59.55
CA GLU A 408 16.65 -21.18 58.65
C GLU A 408 16.24 -21.62 57.23
N ILE A 409 15.44 -20.77 56.57
CA ILE A 409 15.06 -20.89 55.15
C ILE A 409 16.22 -21.49 54.37
N ILE A 410 16.03 -22.70 53.80
CA ILE A 410 17.05 -23.36 52.98
C ILE A 410 17.38 -22.41 51.83
N ASP A 411 18.50 -21.70 51.96
CA ASP A 411 18.99 -20.83 50.92
C ASP A 411 19.62 -21.72 49.86
N LEU A 412 18.98 -21.78 48.70
CA LEU A 412 19.48 -22.51 47.53
C LEU A 412 20.96 -22.18 47.24
N LYS A 413 21.39 -20.96 47.60
CA LYS A 413 22.78 -20.49 47.50
C LYS A 413 23.74 -21.15 48.49
N LYS A 414 23.30 -21.58 49.68
CA LYS A 414 24.12 -22.30 50.67
C LYS A 414 24.35 -23.75 50.23
N ILE A 415 23.30 -24.46 49.80
CA ILE A 415 23.39 -25.87 49.35
C ILE A 415 24.28 -26.03 48.10
N ILE A 416 24.26 -25.06 47.18
CA ILE A 416 25.05 -25.15 45.93
C ILE A 416 26.54 -24.85 46.13
N LYS A 417 26.91 -24.19 47.24
CA LYS A 417 28.32 -23.97 47.62
C LYS A 417 28.98 -25.24 48.18
N GLU A 418 28.20 -26.21 48.64
CA GLU A 418 28.69 -27.53 49.06
C GLU A 418 28.90 -28.44 47.82
N GLU A 419 29.88 -29.35 47.88
CA GLU A 419 30.17 -30.26 46.75
C GLU A 419 28.97 -31.18 46.46
N LYS A 420 28.72 -31.48 45.17
CA LYS A 420 27.63 -32.35 44.69
C LYS A 420 27.54 -33.69 45.44
N ASN A 421 28.68 -34.18 45.94
CA ASN A 421 28.83 -35.44 46.65
C ASN A 421 28.09 -35.49 48.01
N ASN A 422 27.88 -34.35 48.67
CA ASN A 422 27.28 -34.32 50.01
C ASN A 422 25.76 -34.52 50.01
N HIS A 423 25.08 -34.30 48.87
CA HIS A 423 23.61 -34.33 48.78
C HIS A 423 23.11 -35.06 47.52
N LEU A 424 23.73 -36.19 47.19
CA LEU A 424 23.54 -36.88 45.91
C LEU A 424 22.09 -37.39 45.70
N GLU A 425 21.42 -37.84 46.76
CA GLU A 425 20.02 -38.30 46.73
C GLU A 425 19.04 -37.14 46.57
N LEU A 426 19.31 -36.00 47.22
CA LEU A 426 18.53 -34.77 47.12
C LEU A 426 18.57 -34.23 45.68
N TRP A 427 19.74 -34.23 45.05
CA TRP A 427 19.90 -33.76 43.67
C TRP A 427 19.21 -34.67 42.66
N LYS A 428 19.25 -36.00 42.84
CA LYS A 428 18.47 -36.95 42.01
C LYS A 428 16.96 -36.74 42.14
N LEU A 429 16.47 -36.47 43.35
CA LEU A 429 15.05 -36.15 43.59
C LEU A 429 14.62 -34.83 42.96
N ILE A 430 15.49 -33.83 42.99
CA ILE A 430 15.28 -32.53 42.32
C ILE A 430 15.26 -32.75 40.81
N GLU A 431 16.26 -33.41 40.24
CA GLU A 431 16.38 -33.68 38.80
C GLU A 431 15.16 -34.43 38.26
N ASN A 432 14.67 -35.45 38.97
CA ASN A 432 13.46 -36.20 38.59
C ASN A 432 12.17 -35.35 38.61
N LYS A 433 12.10 -34.31 39.46
CA LYS A 433 10.90 -33.47 39.61
C LYS A 433 10.96 -32.17 38.80
N THR A 434 12.14 -31.61 38.56
CA THR A 434 12.34 -30.35 37.81
C THR A 434 12.76 -30.59 36.37
N GLY A 435 13.37 -31.74 36.07
CA GLY A 435 13.97 -32.06 34.76
C GLY A 435 15.28 -31.34 34.48
N SER A 436 15.98 -30.81 35.50
CA SER A 436 17.24 -30.06 35.36
C SER A 436 18.33 -30.59 36.29
N ASP A 437 19.55 -30.78 35.76
CA ASP A 437 20.71 -31.29 36.53
C ASP A 437 21.32 -30.18 37.41
N TYR A 438 22.09 -30.60 38.43
CA TYR A 438 22.86 -29.75 39.32
C TYR A 438 23.73 -28.73 38.58
N ILE A 439 24.37 -29.14 37.47
CA ILE A 439 25.24 -28.26 36.69
C ILE A 439 24.43 -27.12 36.06
N GLU A 440 23.27 -27.43 35.50
CA GLU A 440 22.37 -26.45 34.90
C GLU A 440 21.84 -25.46 35.95
N ILE A 441 21.45 -25.95 37.13
CA ILE A 441 20.96 -25.11 38.24
C ILE A 441 22.09 -24.20 38.74
N LYS A 442 23.31 -24.72 38.89
CA LYS A 442 24.49 -23.95 39.32
C LYS A 442 24.87 -22.88 38.30
N GLU A 443 24.86 -23.21 37.02
CA GLU A 443 25.10 -22.26 35.94
C GLU A 443 24.02 -21.17 35.90
N PHE A 444 22.74 -21.56 36.07
CA PHE A 444 21.62 -20.63 36.06
C PHE A 444 21.66 -19.63 37.23
N ILE A 445 22.15 -20.05 38.40
CA ILE A 445 22.39 -19.13 39.54
C ILE A 445 23.52 -18.15 39.23
N ARG A 446 24.63 -18.65 38.71
CA ARG A 446 25.75 -17.79 38.31
C ARG A 446 25.29 -16.74 37.31
N LYS A 447 24.51 -17.15 36.30
CA LYS A 447 23.91 -16.22 35.32
C LYS A 447 22.99 -15.22 36.00
N LYS A 448 22.13 -15.64 36.93
CA LYS A 448 21.28 -14.71 37.69
C LYS A 448 22.10 -13.68 38.46
N GLU A 449 23.14 -14.09 39.17
CA GLU A 449 23.99 -13.18 39.95
C GLU A 449 24.72 -12.18 39.06
N ILE A 450 25.15 -12.62 37.87
CA ILE A 450 25.72 -11.74 36.86
C ILE A 450 24.66 -10.76 36.35
N VAL A 451 23.43 -11.22 36.06
CA VAL A 451 22.35 -10.33 35.61
C VAL A 451 22.04 -9.27 36.67
N ASP A 452 21.85 -9.69 37.92
CA ASP A 452 21.50 -8.77 39.01
C ASP A 452 22.61 -7.73 39.24
N LYS A 453 23.87 -8.16 39.32
CA LYS A 453 25.00 -7.27 39.59
C LYS A 453 25.37 -6.36 38.40
N ILE A 454 25.36 -6.90 37.18
CA ILE A 454 25.89 -6.17 36.02
C ILE A 454 24.80 -5.36 35.33
N PHE A 455 23.59 -5.91 35.23
CA PHE A 455 22.51 -5.25 34.49
C PHE A 455 21.66 -4.39 35.41
N LEU A 456 21.25 -4.90 36.58
CA LEU A 456 20.40 -4.12 37.49
C LEU A 456 21.21 -3.10 38.29
N GLU A 457 22.32 -3.51 38.94
CA GLU A 457 23.13 -2.61 39.77
C GLU A 457 24.06 -1.71 38.95
N ASN A 458 24.92 -2.26 38.08
CA ASN A 458 25.93 -1.44 37.37
C ASN A 458 25.35 -0.60 36.22
N LEU A 459 24.39 -1.14 35.46
CA LEU A 459 23.77 -0.43 34.33
C LEU A 459 22.49 0.32 34.74
N GLY A 460 22.02 0.17 35.98
CA GLY A 460 20.83 0.88 36.49
C GLY A 460 19.50 0.44 35.87
N ILE A 461 19.43 -0.78 35.34
CA ILE A 461 18.21 -1.30 34.69
C ILE A 461 17.21 -1.72 35.77
N MET A 462 15.94 -1.33 35.64
CA MET A 462 14.93 -1.53 36.70
C MET A 462 14.48 -2.98 36.85
N ASN A 463 14.34 -3.73 35.75
CA ASN A 463 13.81 -5.09 35.77
C ASN A 463 14.28 -5.95 34.58
N TYR A 464 14.04 -7.26 34.65
CA TYR A 464 14.39 -8.20 33.57
C TYR A 464 13.64 -7.94 32.26
N SER A 465 12.41 -7.40 32.31
CA SER A 465 11.63 -7.03 31.11
C SER A 465 12.30 -5.90 30.32
N GLN A 466 12.84 -4.91 31.02
CA GLN A 466 13.57 -3.79 30.43
C GLN A 466 14.85 -4.28 29.73
N ILE A 467 15.52 -5.32 30.25
CA ILE A 467 16.65 -5.94 29.53
C ILE A 467 16.18 -6.59 28.21
N LEU A 468 15.04 -7.28 28.22
CA LEU A 468 14.47 -7.87 27.00
C LEU A 468 14.10 -6.80 25.98
N LEU A 469 13.53 -5.69 26.45
CA LEU A 469 13.19 -4.54 25.61
C LEU A 469 14.45 -3.89 25.01
N LEU A 470 15.51 -3.70 25.80
CA LEU A 470 16.78 -3.13 25.35
C LEU A 470 17.47 -3.95 24.24
N LEU A 471 17.25 -5.28 24.21
CA LEU A 471 17.77 -6.12 23.14
C LEU A 471 17.13 -5.81 21.79
N ASP A 472 15.82 -5.56 21.80
CA ASP A 472 15.01 -5.30 20.60
C ASP A 472 14.83 -3.79 20.35
N PHE A 473 15.31 -2.92 21.24
CA PHE A 473 15.07 -1.47 21.26
C PHE A 473 15.36 -0.78 19.92
N GLU A 474 16.46 -1.14 19.28
CA GLU A 474 16.85 -0.59 17.98
C GLU A 474 15.79 -0.87 16.91
N ASN A 475 15.24 -2.09 16.88
CA ASN A 475 14.18 -2.46 15.94
C ASN A 475 12.87 -1.74 16.29
N ILE A 476 12.54 -1.62 17.58
CA ILE A 476 11.36 -0.92 18.06
C ILE A 476 11.37 0.55 17.62
N ILE A 477 12.47 1.26 17.92
CA ILE A 477 12.62 2.67 17.54
C ILE A 477 12.63 2.85 16.03
N ASN A 478 13.34 1.99 15.29
CA ASN A 478 13.37 2.09 13.84
C ASN A 478 11.96 1.88 13.23
N ASN A 479 11.14 1.00 13.80
CA ASN A 479 9.75 0.81 13.36
C ASN A 479 8.87 2.01 13.71
N LEU A 480 8.98 2.54 14.94
CA LEU A 480 8.25 3.75 15.35
C LEU A 480 8.60 4.96 14.47
N VAL A 481 9.89 5.16 14.18
CA VAL A 481 10.39 6.22 13.29
C VAL A 481 9.81 6.06 11.89
N LYS A 482 9.89 4.85 11.32
CA LYS A 482 9.36 4.58 9.98
C LYS A 482 7.86 4.85 9.91
N ASP A 483 7.09 4.32 10.85
CA ASP A 483 5.64 4.51 10.85
C ASP A 483 5.26 5.99 11.00
N SER A 484 5.92 6.72 11.90
CA SER A 484 5.65 8.15 12.11
C SER A 484 6.03 8.98 10.89
N PHE A 485 7.18 8.69 10.26
CA PHE A 485 7.58 9.34 9.03
C PHE A 485 6.58 9.10 7.90
N PHE A 486 6.21 7.85 7.67
CA PHE A 486 5.27 7.49 6.60
C PHE A 486 3.86 8.02 6.86
N TYR A 487 3.44 8.11 8.13
CA TYR A 487 2.20 8.78 8.49
C TYR A 487 2.22 10.27 8.10
N ILE A 488 3.28 11.00 8.45
CA ILE A 488 3.39 12.41 8.06
C ILE A 488 3.48 12.55 6.55
N LEU A 489 4.23 11.68 5.87
CA LEU A 489 4.30 11.64 4.41
C LEU A 489 2.92 11.39 3.79
N SER A 490 2.07 10.56 4.41
CA SER A 490 0.72 10.27 3.91
C SER A 490 -0.16 11.53 3.76
N LYS A 491 0.07 12.55 4.60
CA LYS A 491 -0.67 13.82 4.57
C LYS A 491 -0.41 14.63 3.31
N ILE A 492 0.73 14.42 2.65
CA ILE A 492 1.14 15.11 1.42
C ILE A 492 1.00 14.22 0.18
N LEU A 493 0.30 13.09 0.28
CA LEU A 493 0.09 12.15 -0.84
C LEU A 493 -1.40 11.97 -1.18
N ARG A 494 -2.30 12.77 -0.60
CA ARG A 494 -3.75 12.59 -0.77
C ARG A 494 -4.15 12.81 -2.22
N GLN A 495 -3.75 13.93 -2.82
CA GLN A 495 -4.10 14.25 -4.21
C GLN A 495 -3.44 13.28 -5.19
N LEU A 496 -2.20 12.85 -4.95
CA LEU A 496 -1.55 11.81 -5.76
C LEU A 496 -2.36 10.51 -5.71
N SER A 497 -2.81 10.10 -4.52
CA SER A 497 -3.61 8.90 -4.33
C SER A 497 -4.97 9.00 -5.01
N ARG A 498 -5.64 10.15 -4.94
CA ARG A 498 -6.90 10.40 -5.67
C ARG A 498 -6.73 10.31 -7.18
N ILE A 499 -5.61 10.78 -7.73
CA ILE A 499 -5.28 10.62 -9.15
C ILE A 499 -5.20 9.13 -9.48
N ILE A 500 -4.43 8.33 -8.72
CA ILE A 500 -4.29 6.88 -8.93
C ILE A 500 -5.65 6.17 -8.83
N GLU A 501 -6.46 6.49 -7.82
CA GLU A 501 -7.80 5.93 -7.67
C GLU A 501 -8.71 6.31 -8.86
N ALA A 502 -8.57 7.52 -9.42
CA ALA A 502 -9.32 7.93 -10.60
C ALA A 502 -8.93 7.12 -11.85
N PHE A 503 -7.64 6.83 -12.01
CA PHE A 503 -7.15 5.90 -13.04
C PHE A 503 -7.82 4.51 -12.89
N LEU A 504 -7.83 3.96 -11.67
CA LEU A 504 -8.42 2.65 -11.38
C LEU A 504 -9.95 2.63 -11.61
N LYS A 505 -10.64 3.66 -11.14
CA LYS A 505 -12.11 3.74 -11.16
C LYS A 505 -12.65 3.73 -12.59
N ILE A 506 -12.08 4.53 -13.48
CA ILE A 506 -12.51 4.57 -14.89
C ILE A 506 -12.15 3.27 -15.61
N THR A 507 -11.00 2.68 -15.29
CA THR A 507 -10.57 1.38 -15.87
C THR A 507 -11.51 0.24 -15.46
N ASN A 508 -11.99 0.22 -14.21
CA ASN A 508 -12.99 -0.76 -13.78
C ASN A 508 -14.34 -0.52 -14.48
N GLU A 509 -14.75 0.73 -14.63
CA GLU A 509 -15.97 1.09 -15.37
C GLU A 509 -15.90 0.69 -16.85
N LYS A 510 -14.72 0.75 -17.50
CA LYS A 510 -14.51 0.22 -18.85
C LYS A 510 -15.02 -1.21 -18.96
N THR A 511 -14.67 -2.07 -18.01
CA THR A 511 -15.10 -3.49 -18.00
C THR A 511 -16.61 -3.61 -17.91
N LEU A 512 -17.26 -2.76 -17.11
CA LEU A 512 -18.71 -2.69 -16.98
C LEU A 512 -19.38 -2.23 -18.29
N TYR A 513 -18.83 -1.22 -18.95
CA TYR A 513 -19.33 -0.72 -20.23
C TYR A 513 -19.19 -1.76 -21.34
N LEU A 514 -18.09 -2.50 -21.39
CA LEU A 514 -17.92 -3.62 -22.32
C LEU A 514 -18.95 -4.73 -22.11
N LEU A 515 -19.29 -5.05 -20.86
CA LEU A 515 -20.36 -6.00 -20.55
C LEU A 515 -21.73 -5.48 -21.00
N ALA A 516 -21.98 -4.18 -20.86
CA ALA A 516 -23.19 -3.55 -21.36
C ALA A 516 -23.27 -3.59 -22.89
N PHE A 517 -22.20 -3.23 -23.60
CA PHE A 517 -22.14 -3.34 -25.07
C PHE A 517 -22.36 -4.77 -25.55
N LYS A 518 -21.77 -5.77 -24.86
CA LYS A 518 -22.04 -7.18 -25.20
C LYS A 518 -23.51 -7.54 -25.08
N LYS A 519 -24.22 -6.99 -24.08
CA LYS A 519 -25.66 -7.20 -23.90
C LYS A 519 -26.51 -6.38 -24.88
N MET A 520 -26.00 -5.27 -25.41
CA MET A 520 -26.71 -4.49 -26.45
C MET A 520 -26.63 -5.17 -27.82
N TYR A 521 -25.46 -5.66 -28.21
CA TYR A 521 -25.20 -6.09 -29.59
C TYR A 521 -25.21 -7.61 -29.83
N ASN A 522 -24.95 -8.45 -28.81
CA ASN A 522 -24.77 -9.90 -28.99
C ASN A 522 -25.95 -10.76 -28.49
N THR A 523 -27.06 -10.17 -28.04
CA THR A 523 -28.27 -10.91 -27.70
C THR A 523 -29.29 -10.78 -28.82
N THR A 524 -29.66 -11.91 -29.42
CA THR A 524 -30.66 -12.03 -30.50
C THR A 524 -32.09 -11.63 -30.09
N GLU A 525 -32.33 -11.31 -28.82
CA GLU A 525 -33.66 -11.06 -28.22
C GLU A 525 -33.75 -9.74 -27.43
N SER A 526 -32.77 -8.85 -27.49
CA SER A 526 -32.87 -7.57 -26.77
C SER A 526 -33.78 -6.59 -27.52
N GLU A 527 -34.95 -6.29 -26.94
CA GLU A 527 -35.85 -5.22 -27.41
C GLU A 527 -35.14 -3.85 -27.39
N ASP A 528 -35.42 -2.98 -28.37
CA ASP A 528 -34.76 -1.67 -28.55
C ASP A 528 -34.76 -0.80 -27.28
N TRP A 529 -35.78 -0.91 -26.43
CA TRP A 529 -35.84 -0.17 -25.17
C TRP A 529 -34.76 -0.60 -24.16
N VAL A 530 -34.30 -1.86 -24.20
CA VAL A 530 -33.21 -2.36 -23.34
C VAL A 530 -31.90 -1.69 -23.73
N TRP A 531 -31.68 -1.49 -25.03
CA TRP A 531 -30.51 -0.79 -25.54
C TRP A 531 -30.49 0.66 -25.06
N ILE A 532 -31.57 1.41 -25.33
CA ILE A 532 -31.71 2.81 -24.90
C ILE A 532 -31.50 2.94 -23.39
N LYS A 533 -32.11 2.03 -22.61
CA LYS A 533 -31.98 2.02 -21.15
C LYS A 533 -30.54 1.78 -20.68
N LEU A 534 -29.83 0.82 -21.26
CA LEU A 534 -28.44 0.56 -20.87
C LEU A 534 -27.53 1.71 -21.29
N GLU A 535 -27.74 2.32 -22.45
CA GLU A 535 -26.98 3.47 -22.93
C GLU A 535 -27.17 4.66 -21.98
N GLU A 536 -28.43 4.98 -21.63
CA GLU A 536 -28.76 6.02 -20.67
C GLU A 536 -28.09 5.79 -19.30
N LEU A 537 -28.07 4.55 -18.81
CA LEU A 537 -27.39 4.22 -17.55
C LEU A 537 -25.87 4.44 -17.62
N ILE A 538 -25.24 4.14 -18.77
CA ILE A 538 -23.82 4.43 -18.99
C ILE A 538 -23.60 5.94 -19.00
N ILE A 539 -24.45 6.70 -19.70
CA ILE A 539 -24.36 8.17 -19.77
C ILE A 539 -24.48 8.80 -18.38
N GLN A 540 -25.49 8.39 -17.61
CA GLN A 540 -25.67 8.86 -16.23
C GLN A 540 -24.42 8.61 -15.37
N ARG A 541 -23.81 7.43 -15.53
CA ARG A 541 -22.58 7.08 -14.82
C ARG A 541 -21.39 7.95 -15.27
N LEU A 542 -21.24 8.18 -16.57
CA LEU A 542 -20.22 9.09 -17.11
C LEU A 542 -20.41 10.53 -16.64
N ILE A 543 -21.63 11.03 -16.58
CA ILE A 543 -21.92 12.37 -16.04
C ILE A 543 -21.49 12.46 -14.57
N LYS A 544 -21.77 11.41 -13.77
CA LYS A 544 -21.28 11.32 -12.39
C LYS A 544 -19.75 11.35 -12.34
N ARG A 545 -19.05 10.60 -13.21
CA ARG A 545 -17.58 10.67 -13.32
C ARG A 545 -17.09 12.06 -13.72
N GLN A 546 -17.73 12.72 -14.69
CA GLN A 546 -17.38 14.09 -15.09
C GLN A 546 -17.47 15.02 -13.89
N SER A 547 -18.54 14.95 -13.11
CA SER A 547 -18.70 15.80 -11.92
C SER A 547 -17.61 15.59 -10.87
N GLU A 548 -17.24 14.33 -10.60
CA GLU A 548 -16.17 13.98 -9.65
C GLU A 548 -14.81 14.50 -10.13
N LEU A 549 -14.47 14.26 -11.41
CA LEU A 549 -13.20 14.68 -11.99
C LEU A 549 -13.07 16.20 -12.14
N VAL A 550 -14.17 16.92 -12.40
CA VAL A 550 -14.18 18.39 -12.44
C VAL A 550 -13.77 18.98 -11.09
N VAL A 551 -14.29 18.42 -10.00
CA VAL A 551 -13.90 18.82 -8.64
C VAL A 551 -12.44 18.44 -8.40
N LEU A 552 -12.06 17.19 -8.65
CA LEU A 552 -10.72 16.65 -8.38
C LEU A 552 -9.60 17.40 -9.11
N PHE A 553 -9.80 17.74 -10.38
CA PHE A 553 -8.79 18.43 -11.20
C PHE A 553 -8.97 19.95 -11.25
N ASN A 554 -9.94 20.49 -10.51
CA ASN A 554 -10.34 21.89 -10.53
C ASN A 554 -10.49 22.43 -11.97
N ALA A 555 -11.31 21.75 -12.76
CA ALA A 555 -11.33 21.85 -14.23
C ALA A 555 -12.68 22.33 -14.79
N TYR A 556 -13.33 23.27 -14.11
CA TYR A 556 -14.65 23.81 -14.45
C TYR A 556 -14.74 24.45 -15.86
N ASP A 557 -13.61 24.90 -16.40
CA ASP A 557 -13.47 25.55 -17.71
C ASP A 557 -12.70 24.67 -18.73
N ARG A 558 -12.40 23.41 -18.38
CA ARG A 558 -11.55 22.52 -19.19
C ARG A 558 -12.27 21.24 -19.60
N PRO A 559 -13.26 21.33 -20.50
CA PRO A 559 -14.08 20.18 -20.88
C PRO A 559 -13.27 19.03 -21.48
N PHE A 560 -12.30 19.34 -22.34
CA PHE A 560 -11.47 18.33 -22.99
C PHE A 560 -10.44 17.70 -22.06
N LEU A 561 -10.06 18.34 -20.96
CA LEU A 561 -9.18 17.69 -19.97
C LEU A 561 -9.91 16.52 -19.32
N ILE A 562 -11.11 16.77 -18.79
CA ILE A 562 -11.92 15.77 -18.08
C ILE A 562 -12.33 14.63 -19.03
N ASN A 563 -12.92 15.00 -20.16
CA ASN A 563 -13.46 14.03 -21.09
C ASN A 563 -12.34 13.32 -21.88
N GLY A 564 -11.21 13.99 -22.12
CA GLY A 564 -10.02 13.37 -22.68
C GLY A 564 -9.41 12.35 -21.71
N PHE A 565 -9.41 12.63 -20.41
CA PHE A 565 -8.95 11.68 -19.41
C PHE A 565 -9.82 10.41 -19.37
N ILE A 566 -11.15 10.57 -19.37
CA ILE A 566 -12.08 9.44 -19.44
C ILE A 566 -11.84 8.64 -20.73
N LEU A 567 -11.80 9.32 -21.89
CA LEU A 567 -11.59 8.66 -23.17
C LEU A 567 -10.27 7.89 -23.20
N ALA A 568 -9.19 8.49 -22.71
CA ALA A 568 -7.86 7.89 -22.69
C ALA A 568 -7.85 6.52 -21.98
N ARG A 569 -8.54 6.41 -20.85
CA ARG A 569 -8.66 5.17 -20.09
C ARG A 569 -9.58 4.15 -20.76
N LEU A 570 -10.65 4.60 -21.41
CA LEU A 570 -11.52 3.72 -22.19
C LEU A 570 -10.79 3.13 -23.41
N THR A 571 -10.01 3.95 -24.15
CA THR A 571 -9.37 3.56 -25.42
C THR A 571 -7.91 3.14 -25.31
N GLU A 572 -7.37 2.91 -24.10
CA GLU A 572 -5.96 2.53 -23.87
C GLU A 572 -4.99 3.48 -24.60
N SER A 573 -5.23 4.79 -24.50
CA SER A 573 -4.41 5.83 -25.13
C SER A 573 -3.86 6.80 -24.10
N SER A 574 -2.91 7.65 -24.51
CA SER A 574 -2.47 8.78 -23.69
C SER A 574 -3.54 9.87 -23.59
N LEU A 575 -3.52 10.62 -22.49
CA LEU A 575 -4.37 11.79 -22.24
C LEU A 575 -4.23 12.83 -23.36
N GLU A 576 -3.00 13.12 -23.79
CA GLU A 576 -2.75 14.10 -24.84
C GLU A 576 -3.38 13.66 -26.17
N LYS A 577 -3.24 12.38 -26.52
CA LYS A 577 -3.84 11.81 -27.74
C LYS A 577 -5.36 11.88 -27.68
N ALA A 578 -5.96 11.51 -26.55
CA ALA A 578 -7.40 11.57 -26.35
C ALA A 578 -7.96 13.01 -26.39
N ARG A 579 -7.24 13.98 -25.82
CA ARG A 579 -7.57 15.41 -25.92
C ARG A 579 -7.56 15.89 -27.37
N LYS A 580 -6.50 15.57 -28.11
CA LYS A 580 -6.40 15.90 -29.54
C LYS A 580 -7.51 15.25 -30.35
N ILE A 581 -7.96 14.05 -29.98
CA ILE A 581 -9.11 13.39 -30.63
C ILE A 581 -10.39 14.21 -30.43
N LEU A 582 -10.70 14.63 -29.20
CA LEU A 582 -11.90 15.43 -28.91
C LEU A 582 -11.87 16.81 -29.58
N GLU A 583 -10.68 17.43 -29.65
CA GLU A 583 -10.49 18.74 -30.27
C GLU A 583 -10.58 18.69 -31.80
N ASN A 584 -9.99 17.67 -32.42
CA ASN A 584 -9.74 17.67 -33.85
C ASN A 584 -10.64 16.76 -34.68
N LYS A 585 -11.16 15.67 -34.11
CA LYS A 585 -12.03 14.74 -34.86
C LYS A 585 -13.48 15.23 -34.86
N ILE A 586 -14.19 14.84 -35.92
CA ILE A 586 -15.64 15.04 -36.01
C ILE A 586 -16.31 14.35 -34.81
N SER A 587 -17.35 14.98 -34.28
CA SER A 587 -18.15 14.47 -33.16
C SER A 587 -19.25 13.54 -33.67
N PRO A 588 -19.35 12.30 -33.14
CA PRO A 588 -20.49 11.42 -33.37
C PRO A 588 -21.87 12.05 -33.13
N ILE A 589 -21.97 13.09 -32.28
CA ILE A 589 -23.24 13.80 -32.05
C ILE A 589 -23.82 14.38 -33.35
N TYR A 590 -22.95 14.80 -34.28
CA TYR A 590 -23.35 15.44 -35.52
C TYR A 590 -23.24 14.53 -36.74
N GLU A 591 -23.03 13.22 -36.55
CA GLU A 591 -22.74 12.27 -37.64
C GLU A 591 -23.81 12.29 -38.74
N ASP A 592 -25.10 12.39 -38.36
CA ASP A 592 -26.24 12.46 -39.29
C ASP A 592 -26.66 13.88 -39.69
N ILE A 593 -25.98 14.91 -39.17
CA ILE A 593 -26.36 16.32 -39.39
C ILE A 593 -25.32 17.02 -40.25
N LYS A 594 -24.07 17.07 -39.78
CA LYS A 594 -22.95 17.74 -40.46
C LYS A 594 -21.62 17.34 -39.79
N PRO A 595 -20.53 17.13 -40.55
CA PRO A 595 -19.23 16.77 -39.98
C PRO A 595 -18.56 17.95 -39.25
N ILE A 596 -19.03 18.24 -38.04
CA ILE A 596 -18.56 19.34 -37.19
C ILE A 596 -17.78 18.79 -35.98
N LYS A 597 -16.78 19.54 -35.53
CA LYS A 597 -16.00 19.28 -34.32
C LYS A 597 -16.67 19.89 -33.09
N LEU A 598 -16.36 19.36 -31.91
CA LEU A 598 -16.82 19.95 -30.66
C LEU A 598 -16.19 21.34 -30.47
N LYS A 599 -17.02 22.35 -30.18
CA LYS A 599 -16.54 23.71 -29.86
C LYS A 599 -16.30 23.81 -28.36
N LYS A 600 -15.03 23.93 -27.97
CA LYS A 600 -14.62 24.02 -26.56
C LYS A 600 -15.40 25.08 -25.77
N ASP A 601 -15.60 26.25 -26.36
CA ASP A 601 -16.16 27.42 -25.68
C ASP A 601 -17.67 27.31 -25.39
N LEU A 602 -18.35 26.34 -26.02
CA LEU A 602 -19.80 26.17 -25.90
C LEU A 602 -20.20 25.00 -25.00
N ILE A 603 -19.23 24.28 -24.44
CA ILE A 603 -19.48 22.99 -23.83
C ILE A 603 -18.95 22.97 -22.40
N SER A 604 -19.86 22.70 -21.45
CA SER A 604 -19.52 22.43 -20.06
C SER A 604 -18.73 21.11 -19.95
N PRO A 605 -17.71 21.02 -19.07
CA PRO A 605 -17.04 19.75 -18.77
C PRO A 605 -17.98 18.63 -18.31
N ILE A 606 -19.07 19.00 -17.65
CA ILE A 606 -20.17 18.11 -17.28
C ILE A 606 -21.27 18.30 -18.32
N SER A 607 -21.44 17.32 -19.18
CA SER A 607 -22.38 17.42 -20.30
C SER A 607 -22.81 16.04 -20.78
N TYR A 608 -24.13 15.88 -20.90
CA TYR A 608 -24.75 14.71 -21.53
C TYR A 608 -24.22 14.51 -22.95
N CYS A 609 -24.12 15.59 -23.73
CA CYS A 609 -23.63 15.56 -25.10
C CYS A 609 -22.21 14.97 -25.18
N LEU A 610 -21.32 15.40 -24.28
CA LEU A 610 -19.96 14.84 -24.22
C LEU A 610 -19.96 13.38 -23.75
N ALA A 611 -20.79 13.03 -22.78
CA ALA A 611 -20.89 11.64 -22.33
C ALA A 611 -21.34 10.71 -23.47
N TYR A 612 -22.32 11.14 -24.28
CA TYR A 612 -22.74 10.41 -25.48
C TYR A 612 -21.62 10.31 -26.52
N ASP A 613 -20.92 11.42 -26.82
CA ASP A 613 -19.77 11.45 -27.73
C ASP A 613 -18.66 10.46 -27.31
N LEU A 614 -18.38 10.39 -26.01
CA LEU A 614 -17.41 9.46 -25.44
C LEU A 614 -17.81 8.00 -25.64
N ILE A 615 -19.08 7.65 -25.38
CA ILE A 615 -19.59 6.28 -25.55
C ILE A 615 -19.46 5.87 -27.02
N LYS A 616 -19.91 6.69 -27.96
CA LYS A 616 -19.84 6.37 -29.40
C LYS A 616 -18.40 6.25 -29.91
N ARG A 617 -17.49 7.10 -29.44
CA ARG A 617 -16.06 6.94 -29.75
C ARG A 617 -15.48 5.65 -29.18
N PHE A 618 -15.89 5.26 -27.97
CA PHE A 618 -15.43 4.03 -27.34
C PHE A 618 -16.00 2.78 -28.02
N GLU A 619 -17.27 2.83 -28.43
CA GLU A 619 -17.93 1.80 -29.22
C GLU A 619 -17.18 1.55 -30.54
N ASN A 620 -16.96 2.62 -31.33
CA ASN A 620 -16.21 2.55 -32.59
C ASN A 620 -14.78 2.03 -32.38
N TYR A 621 -14.13 2.41 -31.28
CA TYR A 621 -12.81 1.90 -30.92
C TYR A 621 -12.82 0.40 -30.67
N GLU A 622 -13.80 -0.11 -29.93
CA GLU A 622 -13.90 -1.54 -29.61
C GLU A 622 -14.27 -2.39 -30.83
N GLU A 623 -15.06 -1.87 -31.76
CA GLU A 623 -15.31 -2.52 -33.06
C GLU A 623 -14.00 -2.65 -33.86
N LEU A 624 -13.27 -1.54 -34.04
CA LEU A 624 -11.97 -1.56 -34.72
C LEU A 624 -10.97 -2.49 -34.03
N ARG A 625 -10.98 -2.54 -32.69
CA ARG A 625 -10.12 -3.45 -31.93
C ARG A 625 -10.46 -4.91 -32.22
N LYS A 626 -11.75 -5.29 -32.20
CA LYS A 626 -12.19 -6.66 -32.50
C LYS A 626 -11.80 -7.07 -33.91
N GLU A 627 -12.00 -6.19 -34.90
CA GLU A 627 -11.58 -6.43 -36.28
C GLU A 627 -10.07 -6.65 -36.40
N ASN A 628 -9.26 -5.83 -35.73
CA ASN A 628 -7.81 -5.97 -35.75
C ASN A 628 -7.35 -7.28 -35.11
N VAL A 629 -7.98 -7.70 -34.00
CA VAL A 629 -7.67 -8.98 -33.36
C VAL A 629 -7.99 -10.16 -34.29
N LEU A 630 -9.12 -10.11 -35.00
CA LEU A 630 -9.49 -11.14 -35.99
C LEU A 630 -8.46 -11.21 -37.12
N LYS A 631 -8.07 -10.06 -37.70
CA LYS A 631 -7.01 -9.98 -38.74
C LYS A 631 -5.69 -10.58 -38.25
N ILE A 632 -5.27 -10.28 -37.02
CA ILE A 632 -4.03 -10.83 -36.44
C ILE A 632 -4.13 -12.35 -36.24
N MET A 633 -5.31 -12.86 -35.84
CA MET A 633 -5.53 -14.31 -35.71
C MET A 633 -5.46 -15.01 -37.05
N GLU A 634 -6.07 -14.43 -38.10
CA GLU A 634 -6.01 -14.92 -39.47
C GLU A 634 -4.57 -14.91 -40.01
N GLU A 635 -3.82 -13.82 -39.84
CA GLU A 635 -2.41 -13.74 -40.22
C GLU A 635 -1.55 -14.81 -39.53
N LYS A 636 -1.78 -15.06 -38.23
CA LYS A 636 -1.06 -16.11 -37.48
C LYS A 636 -1.42 -17.52 -37.96
N VAL A 637 -2.66 -17.76 -38.35
CA VAL A 637 -3.10 -19.04 -38.93
C VAL A 637 -2.43 -19.23 -40.29
N GLU A 638 -2.42 -18.22 -41.15
CA GLU A 638 -1.75 -18.27 -42.45
C GLU A 638 -0.24 -18.51 -42.31
N GLN A 639 0.43 -17.85 -41.36
CA GLN A 639 1.86 -18.08 -41.10
C GLN A 639 2.13 -19.52 -40.65
N LYS A 640 1.31 -20.07 -39.74
CA LYS A 640 1.42 -21.47 -39.33
C LYS A 640 1.18 -22.43 -40.49
N GLU A 641 0.23 -22.13 -41.37
CA GLU A 641 -0.01 -22.94 -42.57
C GLU A 641 1.14 -22.85 -43.58
N LYS A 642 1.73 -21.67 -43.78
CA LYS A 642 2.93 -21.48 -44.61
C LYS A 642 4.11 -22.28 -44.07
N ILE A 643 4.39 -22.19 -42.76
CA ILE A 643 5.42 -23.00 -42.10
C ILE A 643 5.14 -24.50 -42.26
N LYS A 644 3.88 -24.93 -42.08
CA LYS A 644 3.49 -26.34 -42.26
C LYS A 644 3.67 -26.82 -43.71
N LYS A 645 3.31 -25.98 -44.69
CA LYS A 645 3.50 -26.26 -46.12
C LYS A 645 4.99 -26.30 -46.50
N GLU A 646 5.80 -25.44 -45.91
CA GLU A 646 7.24 -25.38 -46.13
C GLU A 646 7.95 -26.59 -45.51
N ILE A 647 7.58 -26.98 -44.28
CA ILE A 647 8.03 -28.24 -43.66
C ILE A 647 7.65 -29.43 -44.53
N ARG A 648 6.43 -29.46 -45.08
CA ARG A 648 5.97 -30.53 -45.97
C ARG A 648 6.75 -30.58 -47.29
N ARG A 649 7.01 -29.43 -47.93
CA ARG A 649 7.85 -29.33 -49.13
C ARG A 649 9.29 -29.75 -48.88
N ASN A 650 9.86 -29.40 -47.73
CA ASN A 650 11.20 -29.83 -47.34
C ASN A 650 11.27 -31.33 -47.05
N GLN A 651 10.17 -31.93 -46.57
CA GLN A 651 10.04 -33.38 -46.41
C GLN A 651 9.89 -34.13 -47.74
N GLU A 652 9.27 -33.51 -48.74
CA GLU A 652 9.10 -34.08 -50.09
C GLU A 652 10.40 -34.10 -50.93
N LYS A 653 11.39 -33.26 -50.59
CA LYS A 653 12.68 -33.16 -51.32
C LYS A 653 13.75 -34.19 -50.93
N SER A 654 13.56 -35.00 -49.89
CA SER A 654 14.59 -35.92 -49.39
C SER A 654 14.02 -37.32 -49.16
N THR A 655 14.16 -38.18 -50.18
CA THR A 655 13.65 -39.57 -50.18
C THR A 655 14.37 -40.44 -49.14
N PHE A 656 15.65 -40.15 -48.83
CA PHE A 656 16.44 -40.88 -47.85
C PHE A 656 16.09 -40.58 -46.39
N ASN A 657 15.47 -39.44 -46.07
CA ASN A 657 15.18 -39.05 -44.69
C ASN A 657 14.24 -40.05 -43.98
N TRP A 658 13.36 -40.73 -44.73
CA TRP A 658 12.49 -41.75 -44.15
C TRP A 658 13.24 -43.05 -43.83
N ILE A 659 14.08 -43.52 -44.76
CA ILE A 659 14.93 -44.70 -44.57
C ILE A 659 15.92 -44.46 -43.43
N GLU A 660 16.58 -43.29 -43.43
CA GLU A 660 17.49 -42.86 -42.38
C GLU A 660 16.77 -42.82 -41.03
N ARG A 661 15.62 -42.15 -40.91
CA ARG A 661 14.83 -42.14 -39.67
C ARG A 661 14.41 -43.53 -39.20
N LYS A 662 14.05 -44.44 -40.12
CA LYS A 662 13.72 -45.82 -39.75
C LYS A 662 14.94 -46.53 -39.18
N ILE A 663 16.09 -46.42 -39.84
CA ILE A 663 17.37 -46.97 -39.37
C ILE A 663 17.76 -46.36 -38.02
N THR A 664 17.75 -45.04 -37.88
CA THR A 664 18.09 -44.36 -36.63
C THR A 664 17.13 -44.73 -35.50
N SER A 665 15.81 -44.78 -35.77
CA SER A 665 14.83 -45.17 -34.76
C SER A 665 14.97 -46.64 -34.36
N SER A 666 15.31 -47.53 -35.29
CA SER A 666 15.57 -48.93 -35.01
C SER A 666 16.85 -49.08 -34.19
N LEU A 667 17.94 -48.39 -34.56
CA LEU A 667 19.21 -48.39 -33.82
C LEU A 667 19.07 -47.83 -32.40
N MET A 668 18.33 -46.74 -32.21
CA MET A 668 18.05 -46.19 -30.87
C MET A 668 17.18 -47.12 -30.02
N ARG A 669 16.29 -47.90 -30.65
CA ARG A 669 15.37 -48.82 -29.96
C ARG A 669 15.99 -50.18 -29.63
N ILE A 670 17.10 -50.58 -30.24
CA ILE A 670 17.79 -51.86 -29.95
C ILE A 670 18.13 -52.00 -28.46
N ASN A 671 18.44 -50.91 -27.76
CA ASN A 671 18.82 -50.93 -26.33
C ASN A 671 17.63 -50.69 -25.38
N SER A 672 16.40 -50.55 -25.88
CA SER A 672 15.22 -50.27 -25.04
C SER A 672 14.59 -51.56 -24.53
N PRO A 673 14.39 -51.74 -23.20
CA PRO A 673 13.84 -52.95 -22.64
C PRO A 673 12.36 -53.16 -23.05
N GLY A 674 12.03 -54.36 -23.55
CA GLY A 674 10.65 -54.77 -23.85
C GLY A 674 10.19 -54.62 -25.31
N ILE A 675 11.09 -54.33 -26.24
CA ILE A 675 10.74 -54.24 -27.68
C ILE A 675 10.82 -55.62 -28.35
N ASN A 676 9.81 -55.95 -29.17
CA ASN A 676 9.80 -57.15 -30.00
C ASN A 676 10.76 -56.96 -31.20
N PRO A 677 11.80 -57.80 -31.36
CA PRO A 677 12.78 -57.67 -32.45
C PRO A 677 12.15 -57.63 -33.85
N ASN A 678 11.02 -58.32 -34.06
CA ASN A 678 10.30 -58.37 -35.33
C ASN A 678 9.76 -57.01 -35.79
N GLN A 679 9.63 -56.03 -34.89
CA GLN A 679 9.21 -54.67 -35.23
C GLN A 679 10.37 -53.77 -35.71
N LEU A 680 11.62 -54.24 -35.53
CA LEU A 680 12.83 -53.53 -35.93
C LEU A 680 13.32 -53.97 -37.32
N TYR A 681 12.95 -55.18 -37.75
CA TYR A 681 13.27 -55.70 -39.08
C TYR A 681 12.45 -55.00 -40.18
N TRP A 682 13.06 -54.92 -41.35
CA TRP A 682 12.42 -54.40 -42.55
C TRP A 682 11.26 -55.31 -42.97
N THR A 683 10.05 -54.76 -43.07
CA THR A 683 8.84 -55.52 -43.42
C THR A 683 8.39 -55.25 -44.86
N GLU A 684 7.52 -56.10 -45.41
CA GLU A 684 6.92 -55.86 -46.74
C GLU A 684 6.19 -54.51 -46.83
N LYS A 685 5.62 -54.04 -45.72
CA LYS A 685 4.99 -52.73 -45.65
C LYS A 685 6.02 -51.60 -45.84
N ASP A 686 7.22 -51.76 -45.27
CA ASP A 686 8.32 -50.80 -45.42
C ASP A 686 8.86 -50.81 -46.87
N THR A 687 8.95 -51.98 -47.50
CA THR A 687 9.29 -52.10 -48.93
C THR A 687 8.29 -51.38 -49.82
N LYS A 688 6.98 -51.53 -49.53
CA LYS A 688 5.93 -50.85 -50.29
C LYS A 688 6.01 -49.34 -50.15
N ILE A 689 6.15 -48.82 -48.93
CA ILE A 689 6.27 -47.38 -48.67
C ILE A 689 7.54 -46.81 -49.32
N THR A 690 8.65 -47.55 -49.28
CA THR A 690 9.90 -47.14 -49.92
C THR A 690 9.76 -47.11 -51.43
N SER A 691 9.19 -48.16 -52.02
CA SER A 691 8.93 -48.22 -53.47
C SER A 691 7.98 -47.11 -53.94
N ASP A 692 6.95 -46.78 -53.15
CA ASP A 692 6.02 -45.70 -53.47
C ASP A 692 6.72 -44.33 -53.43
N ASN A 693 7.61 -44.10 -52.45
CA ASN A 693 8.41 -42.88 -52.36
C ASN A 693 9.46 -42.77 -53.49
N ILE A 694 10.11 -43.88 -53.87
CA ILE A 694 11.03 -43.95 -55.02
C ILE A 694 10.28 -43.62 -56.31
N LYS A 695 9.09 -44.20 -56.49
CA LYS A 695 8.25 -43.94 -57.66
C LYS A 695 7.82 -42.47 -57.72
N LEU A 696 7.36 -41.90 -56.61
CA LEU A 696 7.03 -40.47 -56.50
C LEU A 696 8.23 -39.57 -56.85
N HIS A 697 9.43 -39.95 -56.41
CA HIS A 697 10.65 -39.21 -56.73
C HIS A 697 11.02 -39.31 -58.23
N SER A 698 10.80 -40.48 -58.86
CA SER A 698 11.01 -40.67 -60.29
C SER A 698 10.01 -39.93 -61.18
N GLU A 699 8.89 -39.47 -60.62
CA GLU A 699 7.85 -38.70 -61.31
C GLU A 699 8.06 -37.17 -61.16
N LEU A 700 9.14 -36.73 -60.52
CA LEU A 700 9.51 -35.31 -60.42
C LEU A 700 10.04 -34.78 -61.76
N ASN A 701 9.61 -33.58 -62.13
CA ASN A 701 10.08 -32.91 -63.36
C ASN A 701 11.39 -32.17 -63.09
N GLY A 702 12.47 -32.57 -63.76
CA GLY A 702 13.82 -32.01 -63.66
C GLY A 702 14.79 -32.69 -64.63
N ASP A 703 16.05 -32.25 -64.71
CA ASP A 703 17.06 -32.98 -65.48
C ASP A 703 17.30 -34.35 -64.82
N THR A 704 17.21 -35.41 -65.62
CA THR A 704 17.38 -36.80 -65.18
C THR A 704 18.70 -37.05 -64.47
N PHE A 705 19.76 -36.31 -64.81
CA PHE A 705 21.05 -36.46 -64.13
C PHE A 705 21.03 -35.85 -62.73
N ASP A 706 20.46 -34.66 -62.56
CA ASP A 706 20.33 -33.98 -61.26
C ASP A 706 19.40 -34.76 -60.32
N LEU A 707 18.29 -35.29 -60.85
CA LEU A 707 17.38 -36.15 -60.09
C LEU A 707 18.04 -37.49 -59.70
N PHE A 708 18.94 -38.01 -60.53
CA PHE A 708 19.70 -39.21 -60.22
C PHE A 708 20.77 -38.96 -59.15
N VAL A 709 21.43 -37.79 -59.16
CA VAL A 709 22.38 -37.35 -58.13
C VAL A 709 21.70 -36.96 -56.82
N GLU A 710 20.46 -36.45 -56.86
CA GLU A 710 19.67 -36.26 -55.63
C GLU A 710 19.16 -37.59 -55.05
N TYR A 711 19.04 -38.62 -55.89
CA TYR A 711 18.59 -39.95 -55.51
C TYR A 711 19.70 -40.89 -55.00
N PHE A 712 20.98 -40.66 -55.33
CA PHE A 712 22.15 -41.47 -54.90
C PHE A 712 23.17 -40.62 -54.15
#